data_AF-A0A958I691-F1
#
_entry.id   AF-A0A958I691-F1
#
_cell.length_a   1.000
_cell.length_b   1.000
_cell.length_c   1.000
_cell.angle_alpha   90.00
_cell.angle_beta   90.00
_cell.angle_gamma   90.00
#
_symmetry.space_group_name_H-M   'P 1'
#
loop_
_entity.id
_entity.type
_entity.pdbx_description
1 polymer ?
#
loop_
_entity_poly.entity_id
_entity_poly.type
_entity_poly.pdbx_seq_one_letter_code
_entity_poly.pdbx_strand_id
1 'polypeptide(L)'
;MIIFNTIEPWQRTLRCIFTAMALWLLFAASPVLAQESMMSAPQTPVSDLLNADGTINLNNGFSGNLDLNGYHMVNGPNGEPRFVPINQPQPTNAPAHLSSAGDGQWDDQFSGSGVTGANNNVITTSIIGGELYIGGYFTTVGNAAAKSIAKWDGTSWQALGAGLNFNVIAIIEFNGFIYAGGQFSSTGDGSVTGLNYIAKWDGSNWTPVGSGFNNAVRDFAILGGELYAAGDFTQTGDGSVTGLNYIAKWDGSNWAALGTGFNSIVFSLTLIGTDIYAGGWFTKTADNSVTLNHIAKWDGTSWSALGTGLSATIGIFTTTTNGTDLYVGGDFTQTADGSVTLNRIAKWDGSSWSALGSGLNSPVRSLTAIGTDIYAGGEFIQTADGSVTGLNRIAKWNGTSWSALGAGLDVELYRAVNALSSSGTDLYVGGSFSQTGDGNIVGLNNIAKWDGSSWSILGTRGKGLFLPNSSVNSMVVSNGILYIGGSFTQTADGSVTLNRIATWDGSNWSTLGSGLNRIVRSLTFIGTDLYVGGDFTQTADGSVTGLNRIAKWDGSNWSAVGNGLNASVNTLTTLGSDLYAGGNFTLSGDGSVSLNRIAKWDGSSWAAVGAGLNSSVYAMTVISSDLYVAGFFVQTADGSVTGLNRIAKWDGSNWTAVGLGFNDLVWSLTTIGSDLYAGGRFTQSGDGLLELDYIAKWDGSNW
;
A
#
# COMPACT_ATOMS: atom_id res chain seq x y z
N MET A 1 -43.35 -78.97 16.81
CA MET A 1 -42.12 -78.55 16.10
C MET A 1 -42.40 -77.13 15.58
N ILE A 2 -42.39 -76.12 16.47
CA ILE A 2 -41.23 -75.32 16.97
C ILE A 2 -40.96 -74.15 16.01
N ILE A 3 -40.98 -72.86 16.39
CA ILE A 3 -41.40 -72.15 17.63
C ILE A 3 -41.98 -70.75 17.21
N PHE A 4 -42.70 -70.08 18.14
CA PHE A 4 -43.50 -68.85 18.01
C PHE A 4 -42.72 -67.57 17.56
N ASN A 5 -43.30 -66.56 16.88
CA ASN A 5 -44.38 -65.60 17.27
C ASN A 5 -44.04 -64.80 18.56
N THR A 6 -44.23 -63.47 18.71
CA THR A 6 -45.13 -62.52 18.01
C THR A 6 -44.82 -61.02 18.37
N ILE A 7 -45.28 -60.09 17.51
CA ILE A 7 -45.83 -58.73 17.82
C ILE A 7 -44.89 -57.53 18.14
N GLU A 8 -44.80 -56.64 17.13
CA GLU A 8 -44.58 -55.17 17.18
C GLU A 8 -45.84 -54.45 17.76
N PRO A 9 -45.83 -53.17 18.25
CA PRO A 9 -45.67 -52.02 17.35
C PRO A 9 -45.11 -50.66 17.90
N TRP A 10 -44.48 -49.91 16.97
CA TRP A 10 -44.54 -48.45 16.75
C TRP A 10 -44.33 -47.40 17.87
N GLN A 11 -43.11 -46.85 17.88
CA GLN A 11 -42.76 -45.42 17.88
C GLN A 11 -43.61 -44.41 18.67
N ARG A 12 -43.07 -43.95 19.81
CA ARG A 12 -43.13 -42.53 20.24
C ARG A 12 -41.79 -42.09 20.87
N THR A 13 -41.48 -40.80 20.75
CA THR A 13 -40.40 -40.07 21.47
C THR A 13 -38.96 -40.57 21.31
N LEU A 14 -38.30 -40.15 20.22
CA LEU A 14 -36.83 -40.01 20.15
C LEU A 14 -36.37 -38.70 19.46
N ARG A 15 -37.29 -37.74 19.29
CA ARG A 15 -37.04 -36.37 18.81
C ARG A 15 -37.94 -35.37 19.54
N CYS A 16 -37.57 -35.11 20.79
CA CYS A 16 -37.88 -33.97 21.66
C CYS A 16 -37.21 -34.32 23.01
N ILE A 17 -36.72 -33.32 23.76
CA ILE A 17 -35.84 -33.54 24.94
C ILE A 17 -34.41 -33.99 24.54
N PHE A 18 -33.72 -33.14 23.78
CA PHE A 18 -32.24 -33.01 23.88
C PHE A 18 -31.85 -31.72 24.63
N THR A 19 -32.74 -31.28 25.51
CA THR A 19 -32.63 -30.19 26.47
C THR A 19 -33.20 -30.69 27.80
N ALA A 20 -32.62 -30.25 28.93
CA ALA A 20 -33.03 -30.58 30.30
C ALA A 20 -32.59 -31.95 30.90
N MET A 21 -31.40 -32.47 30.57
CA MET A 21 -30.64 -33.35 31.48
C MET A 21 -29.56 -32.58 32.28
N ALA A 22 -29.65 -31.25 32.29
CA ALA A 22 -28.73 -30.35 33.00
C ALA A 22 -29.48 -29.27 33.80
N LEU A 23 -30.68 -29.57 34.32
CA LEU A 23 -31.38 -28.66 35.23
C LEU A 23 -32.47 -29.37 36.07
N TRP A 24 -32.07 -30.17 37.09
CA TRP A 24 -32.91 -30.45 38.28
C TRP A 24 -32.08 -30.89 39.52
N LEU A 25 -30.84 -30.39 39.61
CA LEU A 25 -30.02 -30.40 40.82
C LEU A 25 -29.90 -28.97 41.36
N LEU A 26 -31.03 -28.45 41.84
CA LEU A 26 -31.13 -27.17 42.54
C LEU A 26 -32.28 -27.25 43.56
N PHE A 27 -32.13 -26.54 44.69
CA PHE A 27 -32.93 -26.59 45.92
C PHE A 27 -32.76 -27.89 46.74
N ALA A 28 -32.33 -27.86 48.01
CA ALA A 28 -31.90 -26.76 48.91
C ALA A 28 -31.05 -27.39 50.06
N ALA A 29 -30.30 -26.71 50.95
CA ALA A 29 -29.97 -25.30 51.17
C ALA A 29 -28.52 -25.21 51.75
N SER A 30 -27.82 -24.09 51.62
CA SER A 30 -26.37 -23.93 51.94
C SER A 30 -25.97 -22.43 52.02
N PRO A 31 -24.75 -22.03 52.47
CA PRO A 31 -23.56 -22.83 52.80
C PRO A 31 -22.99 -22.57 54.22
N VAL A 32 -21.72 -22.97 54.45
CA VAL A 32 -20.83 -22.51 55.54
C VAL A 32 -19.62 -21.79 54.94
N LEU A 33 -19.01 -20.89 55.72
CA LEU A 33 -18.01 -19.87 55.33
C LEU A 33 -16.73 -20.41 54.65
N ALA A 34 -16.16 -19.57 53.78
CA ALA A 34 -14.83 -19.77 53.21
C ALA A 34 -13.70 -19.50 54.22
N GLN A 35 -12.60 -20.22 54.08
CA GLN A 35 -11.31 -19.87 54.68
C GLN A 35 -10.19 -20.21 53.70
N GLU A 36 -9.26 -19.27 53.50
CA GLU A 36 -8.14 -19.40 52.56
C GLU A 36 -7.04 -20.34 53.08
N SER A 37 -6.30 -20.96 52.16
CA SER A 37 -4.88 -21.29 52.36
C SER A 37 -4.19 -21.48 51.02
N MET A 38 -3.26 -20.58 50.70
CA MET A 38 -2.28 -20.77 49.63
C MET A 38 -1.06 -21.52 50.16
N MET A 39 -0.42 -22.33 49.31
CA MET A 39 1.03 -22.54 49.38
C MET A 39 1.58 -22.76 47.96
N SER A 40 2.33 -21.79 47.47
CA SER A 40 3.24 -21.97 46.34
C SER A 40 4.38 -22.91 46.74
N ALA A 41 5.00 -23.58 45.77
CA ALA A 41 6.20 -24.37 46.03
C ALA A 41 7.30 -23.46 46.62
N PRO A 42 8.03 -23.90 47.67
CA PRO A 42 9.06 -23.07 48.31
C PRO A 42 10.16 -22.75 47.30
N GLN A 43 10.39 -21.45 47.09
CA GLN A 43 11.48 -20.94 46.28
C GLN A 43 12.75 -20.87 47.13
N THR A 44 13.90 -21.22 46.58
CA THR A 44 15.19 -21.05 47.28
C THR A 44 15.71 -19.63 47.03
N PRO A 45 15.97 -18.80 48.06
CA PRO A 45 16.58 -17.49 47.88
C PRO A 45 17.94 -17.58 47.19
N VAL A 46 18.18 -16.74 46.18
CA VAL A 46 19.46 -16.71 45.46
C VAL A 46 20.65 -16.47 46.39
N SER A 47 20.46 -15.70 47.48
CA SER A 47 21.46 -15.44 48.52
C SER A 47 22.15 -16.70 49.04
N ASP A 48 21.42 -17.80 49.13
CA ASP A 48 21.89 -19.05 49.73
C ASP A 48 22.83 -19.83 48.80
N LEU A 49 22.88 -19.42 47.53
CA LEU A 49 23.71 -19.99 46.47
C LEU A 49 24.80 -19.03 45.96
N LEU A 50 24.97 -17.84 46.54
CA LEU A 50 26.01 -16.89 46.11
C LEU A 50 27.35 -17.11 46.81
N ASN A 51 28.42 -16.96 46.04
CA ASN A 51 29.76 -16.70 46.54
C ASN A 51 29.85 -15.27 47.10
N ALA A 52 30.91 -14.95 47.84
CA ALA A 52 31.12 -13.61 48.42
C ALA A 52 31.28 -12.49 47.37
N ASP A 53 31.58 -12.83 46.12
CA ASP A 53 31.60 -11.90 44.98
C ASP A 53 30.24 -11.79 44.26
N GLY A 54 29.21 -12.54 44.66
CA GLY A 54 27.90 -12.56 44.01
C GLY A 54 27.79 -13.46 42.78
N THR A 55 28.83 -14.22 42.39
CA THR A 55 28.67 -15.33 41.43
C THR A 55 27.89 -16.49 42.07
N ILE A 56 27.19 -17.31 41.28
CA ILE A 56 26.54 -18.52 41.80
C ILE A 56 27.59 -19.61 42.11
N ASN A 57 27.51 -20.21 43.30
CA ASN A 57 28.31 -21.35 43.71
C ASN A 57 27.76 -22.65 43.10
N LEU A 58 28.18 -22.94 41.87
CA LEU A 58 27.74 -24.12 41.10
C LEU A 58 28.18 -25.48 41.69
N ASN A 59 29.08 -25.49 42.69
CA ASN A 59 29.57 -26.74 43.30
C ASN A 59 28.50 -27.53 44.08
N ASN A 60 27.35 -26.91 44.38
CA ASN A 60 26.28 -27.52 45.15
C ASN A 60 25.24 -28.29 44.29
N GLY A 61 25.38 -28.30 42.95
CA GLY A 61 24.53 -29.12 42.07
C GLY A 61 23.03 -28.80 42.12
N PHE A 62 22.67 -27.56 42.43
CA PHE A 62 21.28 -27.14 42.63
C PHE A 62 20.43 -27.29 41.36
N SER A 63 19.22 -27.85 41.52
CA SER A 63 18.18 -27.87 40.50
C SER A 63 16.82 -27.55 41.15
N GLY A 64 16.22 -26.42 40.80
CA GLY A 64 14.95 -25.96 41.36
C GLY A 64 14.64 -24.53 40.94
N ASN A 65 13.50 -23.99 41.42
CA ASN A 65 13.13 -22.60 41.18
C ASN A 65 13.77 -21.68 42.23
N LEU A 66 14.25 -20.52 41.78
CA LEU A 66 15.06 -19.60 42.56
C LEU A 66 14.33 -18.28 42.77
N ASP A 67 14.33 -17.78 44.01
CA ASP A 67 13.84 -16.43 44.32
C ASP A 67 14.96 -15.41 44.13
N LEU A 68 14.75 -14.49 43.19
CA LEU A 68 15.66 -13.39 42.85
C LEU A 68 15.27 -12.06 43.52
N ASN A 69 14.18 -12.02 44.31
CA ASN A 69 13.71 -10.78 44.91
C ASN A 69 14.79 -10.10 45.77
N GLY A 70 15.03 -8.81 45.50
CA GLY A 70 16.06 -8.02 46.16
C GLY A 70 17.44 -8.03 45.48
N TYR A 71 17.63 -8.76 44.38
CA TYR A 71 18.88 -8.81 43.61
C TYR A 71 18.68 -8.41 42.15
N HIS A 72 19.69 -7.79 41.54
CA HIS A 72 19.80 -7.62 40.09
C HIS A 72 21.06 -8.32 39.57
N MET A 73 21.06 -8.74 38.31
CA MET A 73 22.23 -9.37 37.67
C MET A 73 23.11 -8.29 37.01
N VAL A 74 24.43 -8.45 37.14
CA VAL A 74 25.46 -7.69 36.41
C VAL A 74 26.50 -8.66 35.85
N ASN A 75 27.23 -8.25 34.82
CA ASN A 75 28.36 -9.02 34.31
C ASN A 75 29.62 -8.75 35.16
N GLY A 76 30.33 -9.81 35.53
CA GLY A 76 31.63 -9.76 36.16
C GLY A 76 32.76 -9.44 35.18
N PRO A 77 34.00 -9.26 35.66
CA PRO A 77 35.12 -8.82 34.83
C PRO A 77 35.45 -9.71 33.63
N ASN A 78 35.01 -10.97 33.62
CA ASN A 78 35.22 -11.91 32.52
C ASN A 78 33.91 -12.36 31.85
N GLY A 79 32.81 -11.61 32.07
CA GLY A 79 31.48 -11.90 31.52
C GLY A 79 30.61 -12.86 32.35
N GLU A 80 31.08 -13.30 33.52
CA GLU A 80 30.32 -14.20 34.39
C GLU A 80 29.13 -13.49 35.08
N PRO A 81 27.94 -14.12 35.21
CA PRO A 81 26.78 -13.48 35.84
C PRO A 81 26.97 -13.37 37.36
N ARG A 82 26.79 -12.15 37.89
CA ARG A 82 26.88 -11.81 39.32
C ARG A 82 25.59 -11.17 39.81
N PHE A 83 25.08 -11.60 40.94
CA PHE A 83 23.86 -11.07 41.56
C PHE A 83 24.22 -10.08 42.67
N VAL A 84 23.73 -8.86 42.57
CA VAL A 84 24.05 -7.75 43.48
C VAL A 84 22.76 -7.26 44.17
N PRO A 85 22.76 -7.06 45.51
CA PRO A 85 21.60 -6.53 46.22
C PRO A 85 21.19 -5.14 45.69
N ILE A 86 19.89 -4.97 45.41
CA ILE A 86 19.32 -3.75 44.82
C ILE A 86 19.54 -2.49 45.69
N ASN A 87 19.75 -2.66 46.99
CA ASN A 87 19.83 -1.55 47.97
C ASN A 87 21.26 -1.17 48.41
N GLN A 88 22.33 -1.61 47.74
CA GLN A 88 23.69 -1.16 48.05
C GLN A 88 24.14 0.01 47.15
N PRO A 89 24.72 1.09 47.71
CA PRO A 89 25.29 2.18 46.90
C PRO A 89 26.54 1.70 46.15
N GLN A 90 26.57 1.97 44.84
CA GLN A 90 27.66 1.57 43.95
C GLN A 90 29.01 2.20 44.35
N PRO A 91 30.13 1.46 44.31
CA PRO A 91 31.46 2.01 44.59
C PRO A 91 31.89 2.99 43.49
N THR A 92 32.32 4.18 43.90
CA THR A 92 32.31 5.41 43.07
C THR A 92 33.45 5.58 42.04
N ASN A 93 34.14 4.52 41.63
CA ASN A 93 35.38 4.60 40.84
C ASN A 93 35.37 3.76 39.54
N ALA A 94 34.35 3.93 38.70
CA ALA A 94 34.35 3.44 37.32
C ALA A 94 34.03 4.58 36.33
N PRO A 95 34.67 4.65 35.15
CA PRO A 95 34.42 5.70 34.17
C PRO A 95 33.01 5.60 33.59
N ALA A 96 32.39 6.74 33.29
CA ALA A 96 31.00 6.84 32.87
C ALA A 96 30.74 6.17 31.52
N HIS A 97 30.19 4.95 31.56
CA HIS A 97 29.49 4.35 30.42
C HIS A 97 28.00 4.59 30.55
N LEU A 98 27.37 4.89 29.40
CA LEU A 98 25.96 5.25 29.29
C LEU A 98 25.07 4.10 29.76
N SER A 99 24.00 4.43 30.47
CA SER A 99 23.05 3.48 31.06
C SER A 99 22.35 2.64 29.99
N SER A 100 22.73 1.37 29.87
CA SER A 100 21.93 0.34 29.22
C SER A 100 20.75 -0.02 30.12
N ALA A 101 19.52 0.24 29.66
CA ALA A 101 18.35 -0.41 30.23
C ALA A 101 18.41 -1.89 29.85
N GLY A 102 18.63 -2.77 30.83
CA GLY A 102 18.71 -4.20 30.62
C GLY A 102 17.48 -4.91 31.14
N ASP A 103 16.73 -5.56 30.24
CA ASP A 103 16.06 -6.81 30.54
C ASP A 103 16.84 -7.99 29.92
N GLY A 104 16.99 -9.06 30.70
CA GLY A 104 17.97 -10.12 30.46
C GLY A 104 17.53 -11.18 29.44
N GLN A 105 17.15 -10.78 28.23
CA GLN A 105 16.83 -11.71 27.12
C GLN A 105 17.55 -11.41 25.80
N TRP A 106 18.53 -10.50 25.79
CA TRP A 106 19.28 -10.17 24.57
C TRP A 106 20.59 -10.96 24.47
N ASP A 107 20.79 -11.59 23.31
CA ASP A 107 22.05 -12.20 22.90
C ASP A 107 22.94 -11.13 22.24
N ASP A 108 24.19 -11.03 22.67
CA ASP A 108 25.15 -10.03 22.21
C ASP A 108 25.49 -10.15 20.72
N GLN A 109 25.16 -11.27 20.06
CA GLN A 109 25.25 -11.41 18.60
C GLN A 109 24.34 -10.43 17.83
N PHE A 110 23.36 -9.80 18.50
CA PHE A 110 22.55 -8.72 17.94
C PHE A 110 23.13 -7.30 18.17
N SER A 111 24.30 -7.16 18.80
CA SER A 111 25.00 -5.86 18.96
C SER A 111 25.70 -5.38 17.67
N GLY A 112 24.96 -5.41 16.55
CA GLY A 112 25.47 -5.38 15.17
C GLY A 112 25.25 -4.11 14.35
N SER A 113 25.13 -2.93 14.99
CA SER A 113 25.18 -1.59 14.35
C SER A 113 24.04 -1.24 13.37
N GLY A 114 24.06 0.02 12.86
CA GLY A 114 23.19 0.44 11.76
C GLY A 114 22.84 1.93 11.73
N VAL A 115 21.59 2.25 11.40
CA VAL A 115 21.11 3.53 10.85
C VAL A 115 19.67 3.81 11.32
N THR A 116 19.47 4.57 12.40
CA THR A 116 18.16 4.82 13.05
C THR A 116 18.05 6.21 13.67
N GLY A 117 17.02 6.99 13.31
CA GLY A 117 16.87 8.39 13.76
C GLY A 117 15.53 9.05 13.41
N ALA A 118 15.58 10.33 13.05
CA ALA A 118 14.42 11.22 13.10
C ALA A 118 13.57 11.21 11.81
N ASN A 119 12.35 10.67 11.95
CA ASN A 119 11.10 11.05 11.29
C ASN A 119 10.95 10.93 9.74
N ASN A 120 11.99 10.69 8.94
CA ASN A 120 12.01 11.19 7.54
C ASN A 120 12.02 10.15 6.40
N ASN A 121 11.49 10.51 5.22
CA ASN A 121 10.65 9.59 4.42
C ASN A 121 11.30 8.63 3.41
N VAL A 122 11.20 7.32 3.67
CA VAL A 122 10.98 6.29 2.63
C VAL A 122 9.55 6.38 2.09
N ILE A 123 9.38 6.04 0.80
CA ILE A 123 8.30 6.62 0.00
C ILE A 123 7.51 5.61 -0.87
N THR A 124 7.97 4.36 -1.04
CA THR A 124 7.16 3.19 -1.51
C THR A 124 8.03 1.92 -1.48
N THR A 125 7.50 0.77 -1.91
CA THR A 125 8.18 -0.49 -2.25
C THR A 125 7.39 -1.21 -3.37
N SER A 126 7.86 -2.33 -3.89
CA SER A 126 7.02 -3.37 -4.52
C SER A 126 7.75 -4.72 -4.49
N ILE A 127 7.02 -5.83 -4.65
CA ILE A 127 7.52 -7.20 -4.41
C ILE A 127 7.42 -8.08 -5.67
N ILE A 128 8.53 -8.31 -6.39
CA ILE A 128 8.62 -9.21 -7.57
C ILE A 128 10.02 -9.88 -7.57
N GLY A 129 10.19 -11.15 -7.96
CA GLY A 129 11.50 -11.86 -7.90
C GLY A 129 11.84 -12.45 -6.50
N GLY A 130 13.08 -12.36 -6.00
CA GLY A 130 13.46 -12.75 -4.64
C GLY A 130 14.81 -12.21 -4.12
N GLU A 131 14.82 -11.23 -3.18
CA GLU A 131 15.99 -11.00 -2.27
C GLU A 131 15.69 -10.10 -1.04
N LEU A 132 14.98 -8.96 -1.22
CA LEU A 132 14.77 -7.84 -0.25
C LEU A 132 15.94 -6.81 -0.19
N TYR A 133 15.65 -5.53 -0.47
CA TYR A 133 16.60 -4.40 -0.41
C TYR A 133 16.16 -3.29 0.59
N ILE A 134 17.10 -2.45 1.07
CA ILE A 134 16.93 -1.50 2.20
C ILE A 134 17.34 -0.03 1.87
N GLY A 135 17.06 0.96 2.76
CA GLY A 135 17.52 2.37 2.63
C GLY A 135 16.49 3.45 3.02
N GLY A 136 16.86 4.73 3.15
CA GLY A 136 15.89 5.80 3.50
C GLY A 136 16.36 7.28 3.54
N TYR A 137 15.42 8.22 3.44
CA TYR A 137 15.64 9.67 3.29
C TYR A 137 16.10 10.36 4.57
N PHE A 138 17.40 10.67 4.66
CA PHE A 138 17.97 11.48 5.73
C PHE A 138 19.44 11.86 5.42
N THR A 139 20.00 12.74 6.25
CA THR A 139 21.42 13.16 6.25
C THR A 139 22.38 12.18 6.94
N THR A 140 21.87 11.42 7.91
CA THR A 140 22.65 10.48 8.75
C THR A 140 23.13 9.22 8.02
N VAL A 141 24.41 9.09 7.67
CA VAL A 141 25.09 7.78 7.81
C VAL A 141 26.55 7.91 8.33
N GLY A 142 27.00 9.12 8.65
CA GLY A 142 28.17 9.40 9.49
C GLY A 142 29.56 9.17 8.88
N ASN A 143 29.67 8.55 7.71
CA ASN A 143 30.94 8.27 7.02
C ASN A 143 30.77 8.43 5.50
N ALA A 144 31.81 8.94 4.82
CA ALA A 144 31.82 9.23 3.39
C ALA A 144 30.73 10.25 2.96
N ALA A 145 30.56 10.47 1.66
CA ALA A 145 29.36 11.10 1.11
C ALA A 145 28.19 10.09 0.94
N ALA A 146 28.17 9.02 1.73
CA ALA A 146 27.43 7.80 1.38
C ALA A 146 25.93 8.05 1.15
N LYS A 147 25.44 7.45 0.05
CA LYS A 147 24.07 7.57 -0.48
C LYS A 147 23.39 6.20 -0.71
N SER A 148 24.13 5.08 -0.55
CA SER A 148 23.73 3.69 -0.26
C SER A 148 22.64 2.97 -1.10
N ILE A 149 23.01 2.50 -2.30
CA ILE A 149 22.45 1.31 -3.02
C ILE A 149 23.52 0.24 -3.01
N ALA A 150 23.12 -1.02 -3.13
CA ALA A 150 23.96 -2.18 -3.24
C ALA A 150 23.27 -3.25 -4.11
N LYS A 151 24.08 -4.11 -4.74
CA LYS A 151 23.97 -5.53 -4.47
C LYS A 151 25.21 -5.91 -3.66
N TRP A 152 24.97 -6.03 -2.37
CA TRP A 152 25.94 -6.39 -1.35
C TRP A 152 26.16 -7.90 -1.52
N ASP A 153 27.34 -8.32 -2.00
CA ASP A 153 27.73 -9.67 -2.45
C ASP A 153 29.09 -10.18 -1.88
N GLY A 154 29.27 -10.29 -0.55
CA GLY A 154 30.57 -10.62 0.11
C GLY A 154 31.11 -9.65 1.19
N THR A 155 32.13 -8.80 0.89
CA THR A 155 32.83 -7.88 1.82
C THR A 155 33.41 -6.54 1.27
N SER A 156 33.42 -6.20 -0.04
CA SER A 156 34.00 -4.91 -0.52
C SER A 156 33.41 -4.34 -1.84
N TRP A 157 33.62 -3.05 -2.16
CA TRP A 157 32.68 -2.30 -3.04
C TRP A 157 33.18 -1.44 -4.22
N GLN A 158 32.32 -1.37 -5.26
CA GLN A 158 32.24 -0.37 -6.35
C GLN A 158 31.10 0.68 -6.13
N ALA A 159 30.67 1.46 -7.16
CA ALA A 159 29.60 2.48 -7.07
C ALA A 159 29.05 2.98 -8.45
N LEU A 160 27.77 3.39 -8.53
CA LEU A 160 27.12 4.02 -9.72
C LEU A 160 25.82 4.81 -9.33
N GLY A 161 24.91 5.11 -10.28
CA GLY A 161 23.57 5.73 -10.08
C GLY A 161 23.56 6.99 -9.21
N ALA A 162 24.18 8.08 -9.67
CA ALA A 162 25.36 8.62 -9.01
C ALA A 162 25.16 9.83 -8.07
N GLY A 163 25.06 11.06 -8.60
CA GLY A 163 25.38 12.28 -7.81
C GLY A 163 24.36 12.64 -6.73
N LEU A 164 23.08 12.33 -6.95
CA LEU A 164 22.04 12.03 -5.94
C LEU A 164 21.86 13.04 -4.78
N ASN A 165 20.92 13.98 -4.96
CA ASN A 165 20.55 14.99 -3.96
C ASN A 165 19.35 14.62 -3.03
N PHE A 166 18.25 14.04 -3.52
CA PHE A 166 16.99 13.86 -2.76
C PHE A 166 16.31 12.48 -3.04
N ASN A 167 14.98 12.36 -2.94
CA ASN A 167 14.13 11.15 -2.86
C ASN A 167 14.17 10.05 -3.98
N VAL A 168 13.44 8.94 -3.78
CA VAL A 168 13.25 7.74 -4.66
C VAL A 168 11.85 7.14 -4.42
N ILE A 169 11.38 6.13 -5.19
CA ILE A 169 10.21 5.30 -4.81
C ILE A 169 10.25 3.79 -5.13
N ALA A 170 10.69 3.32 -6.30
CA ALA A 170 10.50 1.92 -6.75
C ALA A 170 11.40 1.52 -7.94
N ILE A 171 11.35 0.24 -8.35
CA ILE A 171 12.02 -0.40 -9.51
C ILE A 171 11.13 -1.56 -10.02
N ILE A 172 11.24 -1.95 -11.29
CA ILE A 172 11.14 -3.37 -11.73
C ILE A 172 12.01 -3.61 -12.98
N GLU A 173 11.46 -3.95 -14.16
CA GLU A 173 12.20 -4.54 -15.28
C GLU A 173 11.57 -4.19 -16.65
N PHE A 174 12.25 -4.56 -17.74
CA PHE A 174 11.64 -4.88 -19.03
C PHE A 174 12.42 -6.02 -19.70
N ASN A 175 11.78 -7.17 -19.92
CA ASN A 175 12.33 -8.39 -20.54
C ASN A 175 13.81 -8.70 -20.17
N GLY A 176 14.08 -8.90 -18.87
CA GLY A 176 15.40 -9.28 -18.33
C GLY A 176 16.32 -8.11 -17.96
N PHE A 177 15.85 -6.86 -18.03
CA PHE A 177 16.63 -5.66 -17.74
C PHE A 177 15.97 -4.77 -16.67
N ILE A 178 16.54 -4.75 -15.45
CA ILE A 178 15.95 -4.08 -14.28
C ILE A 178 16.04 -2.55 -14.38
N TYR A 179 14.92 -1.80 -14.28
CA TYR A 179 14.94 -0.34 -14.26
C TYR A 179 13.81 0.42 -13.50
N ALA A 180 14.04 1.73 -13.32
CA ALA A 180 13.14 2.71 -12.68
C ALA A 180 13.25 4.11 -13.34
N GLY A 181 12.39 5.05 -12.92
CA GLY A 181 12.43 6.48 -13.27
C GLY A 181 11.45 7.24 -12.37
N GLY A 182 11.50 8.58 -12.28
CA GLY A 182 10.81 9.30 -11.19
C GLY A 182 10.65 10.82 -11.37
N GLN A 183 10.13 11.50 -10.35
CA GLN A 183 9.51 12.84 -10.47
C GLN A 183 10.47 14.06 -10.62
N PHE A 184 11.76 13.88 -10.83
CA PHE A 184 12.69 14.94 -11.27
C PHE A 184 12.74 16.23 -10.39
N SER A 185 13.36 17.30 -10.93
CA SER A 185 13.33 18.73 -10.51
C SER A 185 14.51 19.46 -11.18
N SER A 186 15.73 19.16 -10.75
CA SER A 186 16.71 18.51 -11.62
C SER A 186 16.69 17.01 -11.31
N THR A 187 17.35 16.12 -12.06
CA THR A 187 17.64 14.77 -11.53
C THR A 187 18.43 14.80 -10.23
N GLY A 188 18.67 13.60 -9.69
CA GLY A 188 19.71 13.30 -8.72
C GLY A 188 20.96 14.14 -8.86
N ASP A 189 21.44 14.32 -10.08
CA ASP A 189 22.57 15.17 -10.44
C ASP A 189 22.31 16.07 -11.67
N GLY A 190 21.13 16.01 -12.27
CA GLY A 190 20.75 16.84 -13.42
C GLY A 190 21.44 16.45 -14.73
N SER A 191 21.96 15.22 -14.87
CA SER A 191 23.08 14.90 -15.78
C SER A 191 22.84 14.85 -17.30
N VAL A 192 21.84 15.59 -17.82
CA VAL A 192 22.04 16.49 -18.98
C VAL A 192 20.91 17.52 -19.06
N THR A 193 21.13 18.65 -19.74
CA THR A 193 20.06 19.56 -20.17
C THR A 193 19.30 18.94 -21.36
N GLY A 194 18.50 17.91 -21.08
CA GLY A 194 17.71 17.17 -22.07
C GLY A 194 16.34 17.81 -22.35
N LEU A 195 15.35 16.97 -22.62
CA LEU A 195 13.94 17.34 -22.51
C LEU A 195 13.13 16.24 -21.82
N ASN A 196 11.99 15.78 -22.37
CA ASN A 196 10.81 15.63 -21.53
C ASN A 196 10.21 14.22 -21.40
N TYR A 197 9.74 13.72 -20.25
CA TYR A 197 10.34 13.59 -18.90
C TYR A 197 9.98 12.03 -18.32
N ILE A 198 11.01 9.89 -18.46
CA ILE A 198 10.80 8.34 -18.35
C ILE A 198 12.11 7.54 -18.10
N ALA A 199 12.08 6.19 -18.04
CA ALA A 199 13.18 5.26 -18.35
C ALA A 199 12.81 4.10 -19.31
N LYS A 200 13.78 3.68 -20.14
CA LYS A 200 13.76 2.56 -21.11
C LYS A 200 15.22 2.13 -21.43
N TRP A 201 15.55 0.84 -21.30
CA TRP A 201 16.95 0.29 -21.24
C TRP A 201 17.92 -0.25 -22.54
N ASP A 202 19.01 0.21 -21.72
CA ASP A 202 20.49 0.46 -21.72
C ASP A 202 21.20 0.40 -20.36
N GLY A 203 22.28 -0.39 -20.33
CA GLY A 203 23.49 -0.12 -19.56
C GLY A 203 23.35 -0.12 -18.03
N SER A 204 22.96 1.02 -17.48
CA SER A 204 22.91 1.30 -16.04
C SER A 204 21.93 2.44 -15.70
N ASN A 205 20.95 2.73 -16.57
CA ASN A 205 20.55 4.12 -16.83
C ASN A 205 19.03 4.36 -16.88
N TRP A 206 18.60 5.55 -16.41
CA TRP A 206 17.22 6.06 -16.47
C TRP A 206 17.07 7.10 -17.61
N THR A 207 16.05 6.96 -18.48
CA THR A 207 16.29 6.93 -19.96
C THR A 207 15.10 7.23 -20.96
N PRO A 208 15.35 7.33 -22.30
CA PRO A 208 14.39 7.79 -23.34
C PRO A 208 13.62 6.78 -24.23
N VAL A 209 12.64 7.33 -25.00
CA VAL A 209 11.72 6.62 -25.93
C VAL A 209 11.52 7.25 -27.33
N GLY A 210 11.55 8.58 -27.53
CA GLY A 210 10.95 9.23 -28.74
C GLY A 210 11.17 10.75 -28.85
N SER A 211 10.12 11.61 -28.85
CA SER A 211 10.24 13.08 -28.68
C SER A 211 10.03 13.65 -27.24
N GLY A 212 8.84 13.64 -26.59
CA GLY A 212 8.69 14.39 -25.30
C GLY A 212 7.46 14.18 -24.40
N PHE A 213 6.38 14.90 -24.67
CA PHE A 213 5.35 15.38 -23.75
C PHE A 213 5.88 16.47 -22.79
N ASN A 214 5.21 16.83 -21.67
CA ASN A 214 5.49 18.10 -20.94
C ASN A 214 5.82 18.01 -19.44
N ASN A 215 5.25 17.06 -18.68
CA ASN A 215 5.12 17.18 -17.23
C ASN A 215 5.40 15.84 -16.51
N ALA A 216 4.49 15.36 -15.65
CA ALA A 216 4.73 14.31 -14.67
C ALA A 216 4.71 12.88 -15.23
N VAL A 217 4.75 11.90 -14.32
CA VAL A 217 4.23 10.55 -14.51
C VAL A 217 3.73 10.01 -13.14
N ARG A 218 2.93 8.92 -13.13
CA ARG A 218 2.52 8.23 -11.91
C ARG A 218 2.90 6.74 -11.79
N ASP A 219 2.22 5.82 -12.46
CA ASP A 219 1.95 4.47 -11.92
C ASP A 219 1.74 3.39 -13.01
N PHE A 220 2.03 2.11 -12.72
CA PHE A 220 2.24 1.09 -13.77
C PHE A 220 1.70 -0.31 -13.47
N ALA A 221 1.55 -1.10 -14.53
CA ALA A 221 1.02 -2.45 -14.54
C ALA A 221 1.31 -3.15 -15.88
N ILE A 222 1.34 -4.48 -15.90
CA ILE A 222 1.65 -5.27 -17.10
C ILE A 222 1.12 -6.73 -17.04
N LEU A 223 -0.03 -7.01 -17.67
CA LEU A 223 -0.60 -8.35 -17.89
C LEU A 223 -0.70 -8.57 -19.40
N GLY A 224 0.22 -9.36 -19.96
CA GLY A 224 0.50 -9.29 -21.40
C GLY A 224 0.92 -7.86 -21.73
N GLY A 225 0.10 -7.12 -22.48
CA GLY A 225 0.23 -5.67 -22.61
C GLY A 225 1.19 -5.22 -23.72
N GLU A 226 0.65 -4.69 -24.83
CA GLU A 226 1.47 -4.36 -26.03
C GLU A 226 2.23 -3.02 -25.92
N LEU A 227 1.62 -1.87 -26.28
CA LEU A 227 2.26 -0.54 -26.21
C LEU A 227 1.26 0.63 -26.10
N TYR A 228 0.85 0.98 -24.87
CA TYR A 228 -0.15 2.01 -24.60
C TYR A 228 0.12 2.65 -23.22
N ALA A 229 0.64 3.88 -23.18
CA ALA A 229 0.95 4.58 -21.93
C ALA A 229 -0.11 5.62 -21.55
N ALA A 230 -0.43 5.70 -20.24
CA ALA A 230 -1.47 6.49 -19.58
C ALA A 230 -1.51 7.99 -19.89
N GLY A 231 -2.44 8.76 -19.29
CA GLY A 231 -2.37 10.23 -19.42
C GLY A 231 -3.12 11.11 -18.43
N ASP A 232 -2.62 12.34 -18.26
CA ASP A 232 -3.33 13.55 -17.79
C ASP A 232 -3.41 14.67 -18.85
N PHE A 233 -2.73 14.43 -19.97
CA PHE A 233 -2.28 15.37 -21.01
C PHE A 233 -3.14 16.66 -21.08
N THR A 234 -2.58 17.76 -20.54
CA THR A 234 -3.35 18.82 -19.86
C THR A 234 -3.58 20.12 -20.65
N GLN A 235 -2.69 20.48 -21.58
CA GLN A 235 -2.60 21.80 -22.18
C GLN A 235 -1.89 21.77 -23.54
N THR A 236 -0.55 21.88 -23.59
CA THR A 236 0.31 21.85 -24.79
C THR A 236 1.75 21.46 -24.42
N GLY A 237 2.52 20.88 -25.34
CA GLY A 237 3.94 20.54 -25.15
C GLY A 237 4.23 19.08 -24.74
N ASP A 238 5.27 18.41 -25.24
CA ASP A 238 5.74 18.60 -26.62
C ASP A 238 4.53 18.55 -27.57
N GLY A 239 3.56 17.66 -27.33
CA GLY A 239 2.35 17.46 -28.12
C GLY A 239 1.48 18.70 -28.26
N SER A 240 1.60 19.41 -29.38
CA SER A 240 1.06 20.75 -29.59
C SER A 240 0.29 20.91 -30.91
N VAL A 241 -1.02 20.67 -30.85
CA VAL A 241 -2.06 21.20 -31.73
C VAL A 241 -3.13 21.76 -30.79
N THR A 242 -3.90 20.86 -30.18
CA THR A 242 -4.36 21.00 -28.77
C THR A 242 -3.20 20.56 -27.86
N GLY A 243 -3.45 19.98 -26.68
CA GLY A 243 -2.55 18.92 -26.22
C GLY A 243 -2.72 17.72 -27.18
N LEU A 244 -1.67 17.19 -27.80
CA LEU A 244 -1.81 15.91 -28.53
C LEU A 244 -1.99 14.80 -27.49
N ASN A 245 -3.18 14.19 -27.45
CA ASN A 245 -3.70 13.71 -26.16
C ASN A 245 -3.96 12.19 -26.03
N TYR A 246 -3.62 11.71 -24.83
CA TYR A 246 -3.92 10.44 -24.16
C TYR A 246 -3.37 9.13 -24.76
N ILE A 247 -3.89 8.00 -24.25
CA ILE A 247 -3.26 6.67 -24.27
C ILE A 247 -3.58 5.91 -25.56
N ALA A 248 -2.56 5.36 -26.21
CA ALA A 248 -2.39 5.62 -27.65
C ALA A 248 -3.01 4.79 -28.97
N LYS A 249 -3.49 2.58 -29.55
CA LYS A 249 -3.95 1.53 -30.56
C LYS A 249 -3.26 1.42 -31.93
N TRP A 250 -1.95 1.19 -31.89
CA TRP A 250 -0.99 1.46 -32.98
C TRP A 250 -1.39 0.86 -34.33
N ASP A 251 -1.81 1.72 -35.25
CA ASP A 251 -2.27 1.39 -36.61
C ASP A 251 -1.16 0.96 -37.58
N GLY A 252 0.05 0.71 -37.07
CA GLY A 252 1.26 0.51 -37.85
C GLY A 252 2.03 1.79 -38.17
N SER A 253 1.59 2.97 -37.72
CA SER A 253 2.30 4.23 -37.99
C SER A 253 2.20 5.34 -36.93
N ASN A 254 1.12 5.49 -36.15
CA ASN A 254 1.07 6.56 -35.14
C ASN A 254 0.07 6.42 -33.96
N TRP A 255 0.06 7.46 -33.14
CA TRP A 255 -0.74 7.64 -31.92
C TRP A 255 -2.06 8.36 -32.18
N ALA A 256 -3.07 8.00 -31.40
CA ALA A 256 -4.22 8.81 -31.00
C ALA A 256 -4.68 8.32 -29.60
N ALA A 257 -5.94 7.86 -29.45
CA ALA A 257 -6.53 7.09 -28.32
C ALA A 257 -7.99 6.66 -28.76
N LEU A 258 -8.67 5.52 -28.45
CA LEU A 258 -9.99 5.11 -29.10
C LEU A 258 -11.28 5.17 -28.26
N GLY A 259 -12.45 5.58 -28.83
CA GLY A 259 -13.87 5.46 -28.40
C GLY A 259 -14.81 6.70 -28.59
N THR A 260 -15.18 7.47 -27.53
CA THR A 260 -16.02 8.72 -27.60
C THR A 260 -15.68 9.91 -26.65
N GLY A 261 -15.64 9.78 -25.30
CA GLY A 261 -15.10 10.81 -24.36
C GLY A 261 -15.30 10.49 -22.85
N PHE A 262 -14.39 10.82 -21.93
CA PHE A 262 -14.55 10.46 -20.48
C PHE A 262 -13.87 11.41 -19.45
N ASN A 263 -13.30 10.93 -18.32
CA ASN A 263 -12.91 11.77 -17.16
C ASN A 263 -11.47 11.51 -16.57
N SER A 264 -11.19 11.86 -15.29
CA SER A 264 -9.92 12.53 -14.91
C SER A 264 -8.97 11.92 -13.83
N ILE A 265 -8.69 12.65 -12.73
CA ILE A 265 -7.40 13.05 -12.08
C ILE A 265 -6.49 11.94 -11.47
N VAL A 266 -6.45 10.75 -12.06
CA VAL A 266 -6.06 9.51 -11.37
C VAL A 266 -4.60 9.27 -10.94
N PHE A 267 -4.44 8.65 -9.76
CA PHE A 267 -3.21 8.09 -9.17
C PHE A 267 -2.80 6.66 -9.60
N SER A 268 -3.67 5.65 -9.45
CA SER A 268 -3.31 4.21 -9.51
C SER A 268 -4.50 3.27 -9.88
N LEU A 269 -4.25 2.03 -10.38
CA LEU A 269 -5.26 1.17 -11.05
C LEU A 269 -5.07 -0.37 -10.88
N THR A 270 -6.02 -1.05 -10.20
CA THR A 270 -5.98 -2.52 -9.95
C THR A 270 -6.45 -3.33 -11.18
N LEU A 271 -6.02 -4.59 -11.34
CA LEU A 271 -6.68 -5.63 -12.15
C LEU A 271 -6.90 -6.93 -11.35
N ILE A 272 -7.79 -7.81 -11.81
CA ILE A 272 -7.88 -9.21 -11.33
C ILE A 272 -8.32 -10.14 -12.47
N GLY A 273 -9.53 -9.93 -13.00
CA GLY A 273 -10.16 -10.80 -14.00
C GLY A 273 -9.98 -10.29 -15.43
N THR A 274 -10.95 -10.65 -16.28
CA THR A 274 -11.15 -10.14 -17.65
C THR A 274 -11.60 -8.67 -17.69
N ASP A 275 -11.30 -7.91 -16.64
CA ASP A 275 -12.04 -6.72 -16.28
C ASP A 275 -11.18 -5.67 -15.56
N ILE A 276 -11.52 -4.39 -15.80
CA ILE A 276 -10.71 -3.23 -15.46
C ILE A 276 -11.61 -2.08 -15.00
N TYR A 277 -11.24 -1.44 -13.89
CA TYR A 277 -12.08 -0.48 -13.17
C TYR A 277 -11.44 0.91 -13.13
N ALA A 278 -12.26 1.93 -12.91
CA ALA A 278 -11.88 3.33 -12.71
C ALA A 278 -12.38 3.83 -11.31
N GLY A 279 -12.24 5.11 -10.92
CA GLY A 279 -12.49 5.51 -9.51
C GLY A 279 -12.37 6.99 -9.13
N GLY A 280 -13.45 7.60 -8.62
CA GLY A 280 -13.54 9.04 -8.26
C GLY A 280 -14.56 9.88 -9.03
N TRP A 281 -14.72 11.17 -8.69
CA TRP A 281 -15.90 11.99 -9.04
C TRP A 281 -15.98 12.54 -10.48
N PHE A 282 -17.10 13.19 -10.84
CA PHE A 282 -17.38 13.78 -12.17
C PHE A 282 -17.51 15.32 -12.14
N THR A 283 -17.72 15.94 -13.31
CA THR A 283 -17.66 17.40 -13.51
C THR A 283 -18.82 17.92 -14.40
N LYS A 284 -18.68 19.04 -15.14
CA LYS A 284 -19.74 19.59 -16.01
C LYS A 284 -19.27 19.94 -17.43
N THR A 285 -20.23 20.00 -18.35
CA THR A 285 -20.16 20.70 -19.65
C THR A 285 -21.45 21.50 -19.88
N ALA A 286 -22.61 20.83 -19.94
CA ALA A 286 -23.94 21.41 -20.14
C ALA A 286 -24.90 21.17 -18.94
N ASP A 287 -25.91 20.30 -19.06
CA ASP A 287 -27.01 20.12 -18.10
C ASP A 287 -26.96 18.82 -17.26
N ASN A 288 -27.32 17.66 -17.84
CA ASN A 288 -27.36 16.32 -17.22
C ASN A 288 -26.99 15.27 -18.30
N SER A 289 -26.30 14.15 -18.00
CA SER A 289 -25.43 13.39 -18.94
C SER A 289 -25.91 12.02 -19.45
N VAL A 290 -25.53 11.65 -20.68
CA VAL A 290 -25.71 10.29 -21.23
C VAL A 290 -25.12 9.28 -20.24
N THR A 291 -25.97 8.43 -19.67
CA THR A 291 -25.87 8.08 -18.25
C THR A 291 -24.97 6.87 -17.98
N LEU A 292 -23.70 7.01 -18.38
CA LEU A 292 -22.57 6.09 -18.40
C LEU A 292 -22.12 5.55 -17.02
N ASN A 293 -23.07 5.38 -16.10
CA ASN A 293 -23.07 6.18 -14.87
C ASN A 293 -21.96 5.86 -13.89
N HIS A 294 -20.76 6.36 -14.18
CA HIS A 294 -19.56 6.08 -13.43
C HIS A 294 -19.09 4.60 -13.55
N ILE A 295 -19.80 3.55 -13.06
CA ILE A 295 -19.47 2.10 -13.27
C ILE A 295 -19.58 1.67 -14.75
N ALA A 296 -18.94 0.53 -15.08
CA ALA A 296 -19.23 -0.34 -16.21
C ALA A 296 -19.57 -1.82 -15.83
N LYS A 297 -18.60 -2.59 -15.32
CA LYS A 297 -18.23 -3.96 -15.77
C LYS A 297 -17.49 -3.91 -17.11
N TRP A 298 -16.62 -4.88 -17.40
CA TRP A 298 -15.81 -4.87 -18.60
C TRP A 298 -15.96 -6.08 -19.54
N ASP A 299 -15.42 -5.81 -20.73
CA ASP A 299 -14.95 -6.71 -21.79
C ASP A 299 -13.72 -6.07 -22.48
N GLY A 300 -13.67 -4.73 -22.54
CA GLY A 300 -12.69 -3.93 -23.25
C GLY A 300 -13.20 -2.61 -23.88
N THR A 301 -14.46 -2.18 -23.66
CA THR A 301 -15.17 -1.19 -24.52
C THR A 301 -15.63 0.14 -23.90
N SER A 302 -16.76 0.26 -23.16
CA SER A 302 -17.23 1.53 -22.52
C SER A 302 -18.22 1.37 -21.32
N TRP A 303 -18.50 2.48 -20.61
CA TRP A 303 -19.05 2.49 -19.23
C TRP A 303 -20.57 2.72 -19.12
N SER A 304 -21.26 2.03 -18.19
CA SER A 304 -22.74 1.92 -18.19
C SER A 304 -23.47 1.06 -17.12
N ALA A 305 -24.83 1.04 -17.19
CA ALA A 305 -25.69 1.19 -16.00
C ALA A 305 -27.20 0.78 -16.12
N LEU A 306 -27.90 0.47 -14.99
CA LEU A 306 -29.37 0.26 -14.86
C LEU A 306 -30.00 0.41 -13.41
N GLY A 307 -30.07 1.59 -12.74
CA GLY A 307 -30.47 1.74 -11.30
C GLY A 307 -30.35 3.13 -10.57
N THR A 308 -29.57 3.25 -9.46
CA THR A 308 -29.25 4.48 -8.65
C THR A 308 -27.72 4.84 -8.46
N GLY A 309 -26.98 4.62 -7.35
CA GLY A 309 -25.70 5.31 -7.02
C GLY A 309 -24.39 4.69 -6.39
N LEU A 310 -23.40 5.52 -6.01
CA LEU A 310 -22.19 5.32 -5.13
C LEU A 310 -21.13 6.43 -5.40
N SER A 311 -20.62 7.17 -4.39
CA SER A 311 -19.84 8.44 -4.60
C SER A 311 -18.56 8.75 -3.79
N ALA A 312 -17.52 9.26 -4.46
CA ALA A 312 -16.48 10.11 -3.85
C ALA A 312 -16.86 11.60 -3.84
N THR A 313 -15.97 12.49 -3.37
CA THR A 313 -15.82 13.86 -3.92
C THR A 313 -14.37 14.15 -4.37
N ILE A 314 -13.45 13.18 -4.24
CA ILE A 314 -12.13 13.17 -4.90
C ILE A 314 -11.91 11.78 -5.56
N GLY A 315 -10.90 11.02 -5.12
CA GLY A 315 -10.55 9.64 -5.47
C GLY A 315 -9.20 9.28 -4.82
N ILE A 316 -8.59 8.18 -5.22
CA ILE A 316 -7.67 7.34 -4.41
C ILE A 316 -6.16 7.58 -4.62
N PHE A 317 -5.29 6.83 -3.94
CA PHE A 317 -3.82 6.76 -4.06
C PHE A 317 -3.25 5.43 -4.63
N THR A 318 -3.77 4.25 -4.20
CA THR A 318 -3.01 2.98 -4.11
C THR A 318 -3.86 1.71 -4.32
N THR A 319 -3.21 0.58 -4.64
CA THR A 319 -3.84 -0.67 -5.16
C THR A 319 -3.07 -1.97 -4.84
N THR A 320 -3.77 -3.12 -4.83
CA THR A 320 -3.21 -4.50 -4.82
C THR A 320 -4.30 -5.51 -5.26
N THR A 321 -3.94 -6.75 -5.62
CA THR A 321 -4.76 -7.72 -6.40
C THR A 321 -4.96 -9.09 -5.68
N ASN A 322 -6.18 -9.68 -5.60
CA ASN A 322 -6.38 -11.08 -5.13
C ASN A 322 -7.67 -11.80 -5.62
N GLY A 323 -8.69 -12.03 -4.78
CA GLY A 323 -9.91 -12.86 -5.03
C GLY A 323 -11.02 -12.16 -5.83
N THR A 324 -12.29 -12.61 -5.76
CA THR A 324 -13.40 -12.01 -6.54
C THR A 324 -13.98 -10.77 -5.83
N ASP A 325 -13.14 -9.80 -5.50
CA ASP A 325 -13.28 -9.00 -4.28
C ASP A 325 -12.87 -7.54 -4.42
N LEU A 326 -13.44 -6.67 -3.57
CA LEU A 326 -13.23 -5.23 -3.53
C LEU A 326 -13.08 -4.68 -2.10
N TYR A 327 -12.21 -5.23 -1.26
CA TYR A 327 -11.85 -4.59 0.02
C TYR A 327 -11.22 -3.19 -0.18
N VAL A 328 -12.02 -2.14 -0.06
CA VAL A 328 -11.57 -0.73 -0.19
C VAL A 328 -11.69 0.05 1.12
N GLY A 329 -11.05 1.22 1.15
CA GLY A 329 -10.98 2.12 2.30
C GLY A 329 -11.21 3.57 1.85
N GLY A 330 -10.28 4.47 2.17
CA GLY A 330 -10.36 5.88 1.83
C GLY A 330 -10.52 6.78 3.05
N ASP A 331 -10.98 8.01 2.82
CA ASP A 331 -11.30 8.97 3.87
C ASP A 331 -12.83 9.18 3.95
N PHE A 332 -13.72 8.16 3.73
CA PHE A 332 -15.17 8.41 3.23
C PHE A 332 -16.11 7.67 4.31
N THR A 333 -17.16 8.32 4.86
CA THR A 333 -18.39 7.72 5.42
C THR A 333 -19.29 7.01 4.35
N GLN A 334 -20.63 7.12 4.36
CA GLN A 334 -21.53 6.06 3.85
C GLN A 334 -22.26 6.24 2.50
N THR A 335 -23.56 6.60 2.45
CA THR A 335 -24.41 6.36 1.27
C THR A 335 -25.41 7.51 0.96
N ALA A 336 -26.12 7.45 -0.18
CA ALA A 336 -26.85 8.54 -0.86
C ALA A 336 -28.29 8.22 -1.27
N ASP A 337 -28.69 6.95 -1.11
CA ASP A 337 -29.98 6.66 -0.49
C ASP A 337 -29.72 6.30 1.01
N GLY A 338 -28.63 6.85 1.57
CA GLY A 338 -28.26 6.85 2.99
C GLY A 338 -28.01 5.48 3.59
N SER A 339 -27.87 4.48 2.73
CA SER A 339 -28.44 3.14 2.87
C SER A 339 -27.68 2.15 3.76
N VAL A 340 -27.47 2.48 5.03
CA VAL A 340 -26.65 1.70 5.99
C VAL A 340 -25.17 1.67 5.60
N THR A 341 -24.32 1.59 6.61
CA THR A 341 -23.25 2.58 6.71
C THR A 341 -21.91 2.07 6.19
N LEU A 342 -21.77 1.94 4.86
CA LEU A 342 -20.55 1.44 4.18
C LEU A 342 -19.24 1.88 4.88
N ASN A 343 -19.02 3.20 4.89
CA ASN A 343 -18.32 4.04 5.87
C ASN A 343 -16.90 3.72 6.32
N ARG A 344 -16.49 2.47 6.51
CA ARG A 344 -15.09 2.10 6.79
C ARG A 344 -14.69 0.78 6.15
N ILE A 345 -15.56 -0.24 6.21
CA ILE A 345 -15.38 -1.58 5.60
C ILE A 345 -16.76 -2.29 5.54
N ALA A 346 -16.96 -3.38 4.76
CA ALA A 346 -18.26 -4.08 4.64
C ALA A 346 -18.18 -5.63 4.39
N LYS A 347 -18.61 -6.12 3.21
CA LYS A 347 -18.65 -7.52 2.67
C LYS A 347 -19.32 -7.47 1.26
N TRP A 348 -19.19 -8.42 0.30
CA TRP A 348 -20.14 -8.56 -0.86
C TRP A 348 -20.23 -9.90 -1.62
N ASP A 349 -20.58 -9.81 -2.91
CA ASP A 349 -20.94 -10.86 -3.87
C ASP A 349 -20.86 -10.35 -5.35
N GLY A 350 -20.25 -9.18 -5.60
CA GLY A 350 -20.30 -8.45 -6.88
C GLY A 350 -21.53 -7.52 -7.04
N SER A 351 -22.39 -7.38 -6.01
CA SER A 351 -23.73 -6.79 -6.18
C SER A 351 -24.45 -6.06 -5.00
N SER A 352 -24.90 -6.69 -3.89
CA SER A 352 -26.08 -6.20 -3.10
C SER A 352 -26.17 -6.52 -1.57
N TRP A 353 -26.90 -5.71 -0.78
CA TRP A 353 -26.63 -5.18 0.59
C TRP A 353 -27.04 -6.00 1.87
N SER A 354 -26.44 -5.65 3.04
CA SER A 354 -26.64 -6.15 4.44
C SER A 354 -25.79 -5.38 5.54
N ALA A 355 -25.48 -5.90 6.77
CA ALA A 355 -24.62 -5.17 7.78
C ALA A 355 -23.69 -6.01 8.75
N LEU A 356 -22.34 -5.81 8.77
CA LEU A 356 -21.38 -6.44 9.75
C LEU A 356 -19.95 -5.81 9.82
N GLY A 357 -19.45 -5.52 11.03
CA GLY A 357 -18.13 -4.90 11.38
C GLY A 357 -18.33 -3.52 12.07
N SER A 358 -17.28 -2.80 12.50
CA SER A 358 -17.40 -1.41 13.03
C SER A 358 -16.46 -0.36 12.42
N GLY A 359 -15.40 -0.77 11.72
CA GLY A 359 -14.58 0.15 10.93
C GLY A 359 -13.46 0.82 11.70
N LEU A 360 -12.89 1.89 11.13
CA LEU A 360 -11.70 2.58 11.62
C LEU A 360 -12.01 4.06 11.91
N ASN A 361 -11.36 4.72 12.87
CA ASN A 361 -11.82 6.07 13.29
C ASN A 361 -11.31 7.24 12.41
N SER A 362 -10.48 6.97 11.41
CA SER A 362 -9.82 7.95 10.54
C SER A 362 -9.50 7.28 9.18
N PRO A 363 -9.03 8.02 8.16
CA PRO A 363 -8.82 7.45 6.83
C PRO A 363 -7.94 6.23 6.78
N VAL A 364 -8.33 5.33 5.89
CA VAL A 364 -7.46 4.30 5.33
C VAL A 364 -6.82 4.89 4.08
N ARG A 365 -5.49 4.83 4.04
CA ARG A 365 -4.63 5.38 3.01
C ARG A 365 -3.89 4.31 2.20
N SER A 366 -3.79 3.08 2.69
CA SER A 366 -3.45 1.90 1.90
C SER A 366 -4.02 0.60 2.47
N LEU A 367 -4.20 -0.40 1.61
CA LEU A 367 -4.75 -1.71 1.93
C LEU A 367 -3.98 -2.79 1.17
N THR A 368 -3.73 -3.94 1.80
CA THR A 368 -3.16 -5.13 1.14
C THR A 368 -3.67 -6.42 1.77
N ALA A 369 -3.83 -7.46 0.95
CA ALA A 369 -4.27 -8.79 1.38
C ALA A 369 -3.06 -9.71 1.65
N ILE A 370 -3.17 -10.55 2.68
CA ILE A 370 -2.21 -11.62 2.96
C ILE A 370 -3.01 -12.86 3.39
N GLY A 371 -3.06 -13.87 2.52
CA GLY A 371 -3.92 -15.04 2.72
C GLY A 371 -5.40 -14.64 2.72
N THR A 372 -6.12 -14.95 3.80
CA THR A 372 -7.52 -14.55 4.02
C THR A 372 -7.68 -13.21 4.74
N ASP A 373 -6.56 -12.63 5.19
CA ASP A 373 -6.55 -11.46 6.06
C ASP A 373 -6.27 -10.18 5.29
N ILE A 374 -6.74 -9.05 5.80
CA ILE A 374 -6.33 -7.74 5.31
C ILE A 374 -5.52 -6.97 6.32
N TYR A 375 -4.70 -6.11 5.75
CA TYR A 375 -3.91 -5.13 6.44
C TYR A 375 -4.33 -3.77 5.91
N ALA A 376 -4.89 -2.96 6.81
CA ALA A 376 -5.26 -1.56 6.55
C ALA A 376 -4.18 -0.66 7.15
N GLY A 377 -3.83 0.40 6.42
CA GLY A 377 -2.86 1.41 6.82
C GLY A 377 -3.44 2.80 6.63
N GLY A 378 -3.28 3.71 7.58
CA GLY A 378 -3.96 5.00 7.52
C GLY A 378 -3.56 6.03 8.57
N GLU A 379 -4.49 6.95 8.87
CA GLU A 379 -4.40 7.96 9.95
C GLU A 379 -5.08 7.48 11.26
N PHE A 380 -5.69 6.29 11.27
CA PHE A 380 -6.51 5.81 12.38
C PHE A 380 -5.68 5.36 13.58
N ILE A 381 -6.31 5.35 14.77
CA ILE A 381 -5.69 4.84 16.01
C ILE A 381 -6.53 3.75 16.70
N GLN A 382 -7.80 3.63 16.34
CA GLN A 382 -8.76 2.68 16.90
C GLN A 382 -9.89 2.37 15.90
N THR A 383 -10.71 1.37 16.21
CA THR A 383 -11.97 1.17 15.49
C THR A 383 -12.92 2.34 15.70
N ALA A 384 -13.86 2.53 14.79
CA ALA A 384 -14.69 3.72 14.79
C ALA A 384 -15.63 3.79 16.01
N ASP A 385 -16.16 2.64 16.44
CA ASP A 385 -16.91 2.44 17.69
C ASP A 385 -16.02 2.46 18.96
N GLY A 386 -14.69 2.51 18.81
CA GLY A 386 -13.73 2.47 19.91
C GLY A 386 -13.56 1.12 20.60
N SER A 387 -14.15 0.03 20.07
CA SER A 387 -14.04 -1.31 20.67
C SER A 387 -12.65 -1.95 20.59
N VAL A 388 -11.83 -1.55 19.61
CA VAL A 388 -10.42 -1.97 19.49
C VAL A 388 -9.52 -0.74 19.42
N THR A 389 -8.70 -0.54 20.45
CA THR A 389 -7.73 0.56 20.57
C THR A 389 -6.30 0.09 20.28
N GLY A 390 -5.35 1.03 20.20
CA GLY A 390 -3.93 0.71 20.00
C GLY A 390 -3.56 0.22 18.60
N LEU A 391 -4.44 0.42 17.61
CA LEU A 391 -4.16 0.07 16.21
C LEU A 391 -3.02 0.89 15.64
N ASN A 392 -2.91 2.17 16.03
CA ASN A 392 -1.79 3.05 15.68
C ASN A 392 -1.39 2.94 14.20
N ARG A 393 -2.29 3.38 13.32
CA ARG A 393 -2.14 3.51 11.85
C ARG A 393 -2.02 2.21 11.06
N ILE A 394 -2.05 1.05 11.71
CA ILE A 394 -1.97 -0.25 11.05
C ILE A 394 -2.87 -1.28 11.74
N ALA A 395 -3.76 -1.93 11.00
CA ALA A 395 -4.72 -2.88 11.56
C ALA A 395 -4.88 -4.11 10.68
N LYS A 396 -5.05 -5.26 11.33
CA LYS A 396 -5.36 -6.54 10.68
C LYS A 396 -6.84 -6.87 10.83
N TRP A 397 -7.51 -7.17 9.72
CA TRP A 397 -8.84 -7.78 9.68
C TRP A 397 -8.72 -9.26 9.31
N ASN A 398 -9.36 -10.14 10.08
CA ASN A 398 -9.29 -11.61 9.91
C ASN A 398 -10.55 -12.24 9.28
N GLY A 399 -11.41 -11.44 8.65
CA GLY A 399 -12.74 -11.84 8.21
C GLY A 399 -13.86 -11.64 9.24
N THR A 400 -13.53 -11.43 10.53
CA THR A 400 -14.52 -11.28 11.62
C THR A 400 -14.25 -10.14 12.60
N SER A 401 -12.99 -9.79 12.85
CA SER A 401 -12.59 -8.77 13.82
C SER A 401 -11.32 -8.03 13.42
N TRP A 402 -11.20 -6.80 13.91
CA TRP A 402 -10.01 -5.97 13.83
C TRP A 402 -9.03 -6.30 14.96
N SER A 403 -7.73 -6.18 14.67
CA SER A 403 -6.64 -6.41 15.63
C SER A 403 -5.43 -5.51 15.33
N ALA A 404 -4.69 -5.14 16.37
CA ALA A 404 -3.44 -4.39 16.24
C ALA A 404 -2.26 -5.31 15.85
N LEU A 405 -1.24 -4.74 15.20
CA LEU A 405 0.04 -5.42 14.93
C LEU A 405 1.06 -4.98 15.98
N GLY A 406 1.16 -5.73 17.09
CA GLY A 406 1.96 -5.32 18.25
C GLY A 406 1.51 -3.96 18.79
N ALA A 407 2.44 -3.03 18.99
CA ALA A 407 2.14 -1.64 19.39
C ALA A 407 1.74 -0.72 18.21
N GLY A 408 1.68 -1.24 16.98
CA GLY A 408 1.49 -0.44 15.76
C GLY A 408 2.58 0.61 15.53
N LEU A 409 2.27 1.66 14.76
CA LEU A 409 3.22 2.61 14.21
C LEU A 409 2.92 4.05 14.64
N ASP A 410 3.85 4.63 15.39
CA ASP A 410 3.83 5.98 15.96
C ASP A 410 2.60 6.25 16.86
N VAL A 411 2.57 7.41 17.54
CA VAL A 411 1.37 7.91 18.25
C VAL A 411 1.13 9.41 18.02
N GLU A 412 2.09 10.12 17.42
CA GLU A 412 1.98 11.57 17.20
C GLU A 412 0.86 11.97 16.21
N LEU A 413 0.29 13.16 16.42
CA LEU A 413 -0.68 13.76 15.51
C LEU A 413 -0.05 13.96 14.11
N TYR A 414 -0.88 13.86 13.06
CA TYR A 414 -0.49 14.01 11.64
C TYR A 414 0.48 12.95 11.07
N ARG A 415 0.77 11.89 11.81
CA ARG A 415 1.43 10.67 11.33
C ARG A 415 0.45 9.76 10.60
N ALA A 416 0.88 9.06 9.56
CA ALA A 416 0.01 8.19 8.74
C ALA A 416 0.80 7.06 8.06
N VAL A 417 0.26 5.85 7.96
CA VAL A 417 0.69 4.88 6.94
C VAL A 417 0.01 5.28 5.63
N ASN A 418 0.72 5.33 4.49
CA ASN A 418 0.08 5.66 3.18
C ASN A 418 0.31 4.61 2.09
N ALA A 419 1.01 3.50 2.36
CA ALA A 419 1.26 2.44 1.37
C ALA A 419 1.62 1.11 2.05
N LEU A 420 1.16 -0.01 1.49
CA LEU A 420 1.33 -1.39 2.00
C LEU A 420 1.64 -2.35 0.84
N SER A 421 2.56 -3.30 1.04
CA SER A 421 2.87 -4.42 0.12
C SER A 421 3.20 -5.66 0.95
N SER A 422 3.13 -6.86 0.37
CA SER A 422 3.46 -8.11 1.06
C SER A 422 4.33 -9.04 0.21
N SER A 423 5.05 -9.92 0.90
CA SER A 423 5.94 -10.95 0.33
C SER A 423 5.76 -12.25 1.12
N GLY A 424 4.95 -13.17 0.59
CA GLY A 424 4.49 -14.31 1.39
C GLY A 424 3.69 -13.81 2.60
N THR A 425 4.18 -14.10 3.82
CA THR A 425 3.56 -13.62 5.07
C THR A 425 4.10 -12.28 5.56
N ASP A 426 5.21 -11.79 4.99
CA ASP A 426 5.82 -10.53 5.37
C ASP A 426 4.99 -9.34 4.86
N LEU A 427 4.74 -8.35 5.70
CA LEU A 427 4.09 -7.09 5.35
C LEU A 427 5.10 -5.95 5.38
N TYR A 428 5.21 -5.23 4.28
CA TYR A 428 5.94 -3.97 4.18
C TYR A 428 4.98 -2.79 4.28
N VAL A 429 5.40 -1.78 5.03
CA VAL A 429 4.59 -0.62 5.38
C VAL A 429 5.40 0.63 5.16
N GLY A 430 4.85 1.65 4.50
CA GLY A 430 5.47 2.97 4.43
C GLY A 430 4.53 4.10 4.86
N GLY A 431 5.06 5.30 5.14
CA GLY A 431 4.24 6.33 5.77
C GLY A 431 4.80 7.75 5.98
N SER A 432 4.30 8.32 7.07
CA SER A 432 4.72 9.46 7.88
C SER A 432 4.78 8.92 9.32
N PHE A 433 5.83 8.18 9.68
CA PHE A 433 6.08 7.58 11.00
C PHE A 433 7.58 7.42 11.29
N SER A 434 7.95 7.56 12.56
CA SER A 434 9.34 7.58 13.03
C SER A 434 9.72 6.29 13.77
N GLN A 435 8.74 5.67 14.42
CA GLN A 435 8.92 4.68 15.47
C GLN A 435 7.67 3.80 15.64
N THR A 436 7.78 2.71 16.38
CA THR A 436 6.61 1.94 16.87
C THR A 436 5.80 2.74 17.89
N GLY A 437 4.52 2.40 18.09
CA GLY A 437 3.63 3.15 18.99
C GLY A 437 4.02 3.12 20.48
N ASP A 438 4.88 2.17 20.87
CA ASP A 438 5.49 2.04 22.20
C ASP A 438 6.86 2.74 22.32
N GLY A 439 7.41 3.26 21.22
CA GLY A 439 8.76 3.86 21.17
C GLY A 439 9.93 2.86 21.20
N ASN A 440 9.67 1.54 21.27
CA ASN A 440 10.73 0.53 21.42
C ASN A 440 11.60 0.36 20.17
N ILE A 441 11.07 0.67 18.98
CA ILE A 441 11.81 0.70 17.72
C ILE A 441 11.76 2.12 17.18
N VAL A 442 12.90 2.81 17.21
CA VAL A 442 13.09 4.16 16.64
C VAL A 442 13.86 4.07 15.32
N GLY A 443 13.67 5.08 14.45
CA GLY A 443 14.37 5.12 13.16
C GLY A 443 13.76 4.22 12.09
N LEU A 444 12.44 4.02 12.13
CA LEU A 444 11.71 3.43 11.03
C LEU A 444 11.81 4.28 9.76
N ASN A 445 11.96 5.61 9.89
CA ASN A 445 12.14 6.50 8.74
C ASN A 445 11.11 6.25 7.63
N ASN A 446 9.85 6.05 8.04
CA ASN A 446 8.70 5.87 7.15
C ASN A 446 8.72 4.60 6.31
N ILE A 447 9.50 3.59 6.68
CA ILE A 447 9.34 2.22 6.21
C ILE A 447 9.50 1.23 7.37
N ALA A 448 8.70 0.18 7.37
CA ALA A 448 8.81 -0.92 8.33
C ALA A 448 8.42 -2.23 7.67
N LYS A 449 8.96 -3.32 8.19
CA LYS A 449 8.55 -4.69 7.86
C LYS A 449 7.94 -5.33 9.10
N TRP A 450 6.82 -6.00 8.93
CA TRP A 450 6.19 -6.88 9.91
C TRP A 450 6.30 -8.32 9.44
N ASP A 451 6.88 -9.21 10.25
CA ASP A 451 7.14 -10.61 9.89
C ASP A 451 6.01 -11.59 10.27
N GLY A 452 4.88 -11.07 10.75
CA GLY A 452 3.80 -11.84 11.37
C GLY A 452 3.78 -11.74 12.89
N SER A 453 4.90 -11.39 13.52
CA SER A 453 5.08 -11.31 14.98
C SER A 453 5.68 -10.00 15.49
N SER A 454 6.60 -9.39 14.72
CA SER A 454 7.47 -8.30 15.15
C SER A 454 7.65 -7.25 14.07
N TRP A 455 7.82 -6.00 14.50
CA TRP A 455 8.23 -4.90 13.63
C TRP A 455 9.75 -4.88 13.47
N SER A 456 10.21 -4.54 12.27
CA SER A 456 11.62 -4.35 11.95
C SER A 456 11.82 -3.16 11.01
N ILE A 457 12.97 -2.51 11.16
CA ILE A 457 13.50 -1.55 10.20
C ILE A 457 13.98 -2.28 8.95
N LEU A 458 13.87 -1.63 7.80
CA LEU A 458 14.58 -2.07 6.60
C LEU A 458 16.00 -1.50 6.66
N GLY A 459 16.83 -2.17 7.45
CA GLY A 459 18.15 -1.74 7.92
C GLY A 459 18.49 -2.41 9.25
N THR A 460 19.41 -1.82 10.02
CA THR A 460 19.83 -2.31 11.35
C THR A 460 20.00 -1.14 12.34
N ARG A 461 20.07 -1.37 13.66
CA ARG A 461 19.90 -0.31 14.69
C ARG A 461 21.21 0.43 15.01
N GLY A 462 21.23 1.77 14.94
CA GLY A 462 22.44 2.55 15.23
C GLY A 462 22.33 4.08 15.03
N LYS A 463 23.08 4.60 14.05
CA LYS A 463 23.43 6.02 13.87
C LYS A 463 22.23 6.95 13.73
N GLY A 464 22.27 8.13 14.35
CA GLY A 464 21.22 9.16 14.26
C GLY A 464 21.15 9.90 12.91
N LEU A 465 19.95 10.42 12.57
CA LEU A 465 19.54 10.88 11.23
C LEU A 465 18.45 11.99 11.33
N PHE A 466 18.20 12.78 10.26
CA PHE A 466 17.06 13.73 10.16
C PHE A 466 16.75 14.20 8.73
N LEU A 467 15.51 14.69 8.49
CA LEU A 467 15.02 15.76 7.57
C LEU A 467 13.43 15.77 7.58
N PRO A 468 12.68 16.43 6.65
CA PRO A 468 11.19 16.42 6.66
C PRO A 468 10.45 16.23 5.31
N ASN A 469 9.18 15.76 5.41
CA ASN A 469 8.09 15.81 4.42
C ASN A 469 8.18 14.95 3.15
N SER A 470 7.58 13.77 3.22
CA SER A 470 6.69 13.30 2.15
C SER A 470 5.51 12.53 2.74
N SER A 471 4.61 12.04 1.89
CA SER A 471 3.93 10.78 2.13
C SER A 471 4.68 9.66 1.40
N VAL A 472 4.50 8.41 1.80
CA VAL A 472 4.62 7.27 0.87
C VAL A 472 3.45 7.33 -0.16
N ASN A 473 3.39 6.52 -1.22
CA ASN A 473 2.30 6.67 -2.21
C ASN A 473 1.48 5.42 -2.59
N SER A 474 2.09 4.28 -2.93
CA SER A 474 1.39 3.02 -3.33
C SER A 474 2.40 1.87 -3.46
N MET A 475 2.07 0.63 -3.10
CA MET A 475 2.99 -0.54 -3.17
C MET A 475 2.21 -1.80 -3.58
N VAL A 476 2.85 -2.81 -4.21
CA VAL A 476 2.16 -4.05 -4.64
C VAL A 476 2.81 -5.35 -4.15
N VAL A 477 1.99 -6.39 -4.06
CA VAL A 477 2.30 -7.81 -3.81
C VAL A 477 2.67 -8.54 -5.11
N SER A 478 3.59 -9.51 -5.07
CA SER A 478 3.70 -10.57 -6.08
C SER A 478 4.63 -11.72 -5.66
N ASN A 479 5.95 -11.51 -5.57
CA ASN A 479 6.96 -12.55 -5.29
C ASN A 479 7.92 -12.17 -4.15
N GLY A 480 9.10 -11.57 -4.38
CA GLY A 480 10.07 -11.35 -3.28
C GLY A 480 11.33 -10.46 -3.41
N ILE A 481 11.67 -9.78 -4.51
CA ILE A 481 12.61 -8.63 -4.41
C ILE A 481 11.79 -7.45 -3.93
N LEU A 482 12.13 -6.93 -2.75
CA LEU A 482 11.62 -5.64 -2.33
C LEU A 482 12.35 -4.53 -3.08
N TYR A 483 11.75 -4.04 -4.15
CA TYR A 483 12.18 -2.84 -4.86
C TYR A 483 11.82 -1.59 -4.03
N ILE A 484 12.59 -1.36 -2.97
CA ILE A 484 12.36 -0.32 -1.96
C ILE A 484 12.51 1.10 -2.52
N GLY A 485 11.70 2.03 -2.04
CA GLY A 485 11.86 3.47 -2.21
C GLY A 485 12.85 4.11 -1.25
N GLY A 486 13.98 3.45 -1.01
CA GLY A 486 15.07 3.94 -0.17
C GLY A 486 15.66 5.22 -0.76
N SER A 487 15.81 6.27 0.06
CA SER A 487 15.56 7.63 -0.43
C SER A 487 16.50 8.72 0.13
N PHE A 488 17.72 8.35 0.57
CA PHE A 488 18.70 9.19 1.30
C PHE A 488 18.89 10.64 0.76
N THR A 489 19.54 11.51 1.54
CA THR A 489 20.12 12.75 1.02
C THR A 489 21.57 12.46 0.62
N GLN A 490 22.49 12.69 1.55
CA GLN A 490 23.83 12.12 1.65
C GLN A 490 24.35 12.39 3.06
N THR A 491 25.50 11.82 3.42
CA THR A 491 26.23 12.24 4.63
C THR A 491 27.49 13.06 4.31
N ALA A 492 28.38 13.25 5.28
CA ALA A 492 29.12 14.50 5.50
C ALA A 492 30.10 15.04 4.44
N ASP A 493 30.62 14.25 3.48
CA ASP A 493 31.69 14.70 2.56
C ASP A 493 31.35 14.58 1.05
N GLY A 494 32.33 14.30 0.19
CA GLY A 494 32.20 14.25 -1.28
C GLY A 494 32.69 12.95 -1.95
N SER A 495 33.02 11.91 -1.18
CA SER A 495 33.73 10.70 -1.65
C SER A 495 32.90 9.60 -2.36
N VAL A 496 31.57 9.66 -2.33
CA VAL A 496 30.68 8.55 -2.75
C VAL A 496 29.42 9.07 -3.49
N THR A 497 28.94 8.29 -4.47
CA THR A 497 27.80 8.61 -5.34
C THR A 497 26.99 7.33 -5.59
N LEU A 498 25.71 7.26 -5.16
CA LEU A 498 24.91 6.02 -5.04
C LEU A 498 23.37 6.24 -5.04
N ASN A 499 22.63 5.40 -5.78
CA ASN A 499 21.16 5.31 -5.96
C ASN A 499 20.27 4.76 -4.80
N ARG A 500 20.71 4.76 -3.53
CA ARG A 500 19.82 4.71 -2.33
C ARG A 500 19.02 3.45 -1.96
N ILE A 501 19.03 2.42 -2.79
CA ILE A 501 18.16 1.24 -2.67
C ILE A 501 19.03 -0.03 -2.64
N ALA A 502 19.27 -0.61 -1.46
CA ALA A 502 20.41 -1.51 -1.19
C ALA A 502 20.03 -2.99 -0.96
N THR A 503 20.30 -3.82 -1.95
CA THR A 503 19.96 -5.26 -2.02
C THR A 503 21.16 -6.02 -1.38
N TRP A 504 20.95 -7.10 -0.60
CA TRP A 504 21.73 -7.29 0.64
C TRP A 504 22.22 -8.72 0.99
N ASP A 505 23.53 -8.97 0.86
CA ASP A 505 24.33 -9.82 1.76
C ASP A 505 25.61 -9.13 2.33
N GLY A 506 26.64 -8.74 1.54
CA GLY A 506 27.89 -8.18 2.14
C GLY A 506 28.92 -7.30 1.37
N SER A 507 29.09 -7.36 0.03
CA SER A 507 30.18 -6.65 -0.71
C SER A 507 29.83 -5.26 -1.25
N ASN A 508 29.20 -5.18 -2.42
CA ASN A 508 29.31 -4.00 -3.26
C ASN A 508 28.17 -3.01 -3.05
N TRP A 509 28.49 -1.71 -3.07
CA TRP A 509 27.50 -0.70 -3.47
C TRP A 509 27.20 -0.77 -5.00
N SER A 510 27.09 -2.00 -5.54
CA SER A 510 26.78 -2.29 -6.94
C SER A 510 25.44 -1.67 -7.29
N THR A 511 25.38 -0.96 -8.41
CA THR A 511 24.31 0.00 -8.66
C THR A 511 23.78 -0.08 -10.09
N LEU A 512 22.47 -0.06 -10.21
CA LEU A 512 21.74 0.31 -11.42
C LEU A 512 21.11 1.68 -11.17
N GLY A 513 21.01 2.52 -12.21
CA GLY A 513 20.13 3.69 -12.25
C GLY A 513 20.80 5.05 -12.24
N SER A 514 21.27 5.52 -13.40
CA SER A 514 22.11 6.72 -13.57
C SER A 514 21.85 7.92 -12.65
N GLY A 515 20.60 8.31 -12.33
CA GLY A 515 20.37 9.20 -11.18
C GLY A 515 18.92 9.47 -10.75
N LEU A 516 18.68 9.59 -9.44
CA LEU A 516 17.37 9.82 -8.81
C LEU A 516 17.36 10.98 -7.79
N ASN A 517 16.23 11.68 -7.66
CA ASN A 517 15.91 12.53 -6.50
C ASN A 517 14.40 12.79 -6.26
N ARG A 518 13.48 12.12 -6.96
CA ARG A 518 12.02 12.23 -6.74
C ARG A 518 11.26 10.98 -7.20
N ILE A 519 9.96 10.99 -6.96
CA ILE A 519 9.13 9.82 -6.64
C ILE A 519 8.41 9.19 -7.86
N VAL A 520 7.67 8.08 -7.67
CA VAL A 520 6.92 7.29 -8.68
C VAL A 520 5.58 6.84 -8.05
N ARG A 521 4.98 5.71 -8.46
CA ARG A 521 4.11 4.87 -7.61
C ARG A 521 4.51 3.39 -7.73
N SER A 522 3.62 2.54 -8.23
CA SER A 522 3.58 1.10 -8.03
C SER A 522 3.44 0.32 -9.34
N LEU A 523 3.21 -0.99 -9.21
CA LEU A 523 3.27 -2.02 -10.23
C LEU A 523 2.05 -2.95 -10.11
N THR A 524 1.86 -3.83 -11.08
CA THR A 524 1.24 -5.17 -10.94
C THR A 524 1.54 -5.98 -12.21
N PHE A 525 1.63 -7.31 -12.16
CA PHE A 525 2.33 -8.08 -13.21
C PHE A 525 1.72 -9.46 -13.55
N ILE A 526 1.85 -9.85 -14.82
CA ILE A 526 2.44 -11.13 -15.27
C ILE A 526 3.40 -10.97 -16.47
N GLY A 527 3.39 -9.81 -17.17
CA GLY A 527 4.50 -9.39 -18.04
C GLY A 527 5.67 -8.86 -17.21
N THR A 528 6.82 -8.60 -17.83
CA THR A 528 8.04 -8.18 -17.10
C THR A 528 8.33 -6.69 -17.23
N ASP A 529 7.37 -5.91 -17.73
CA ASP A 529 7.68 -4.82 -18.66
C ASP A 529 7.17 -3.43 -18.24
N LEU A 530 8.11 -2.54 -17.88
CA LEU A 530 7.85 -1.25 -17.23
C LEU A 530 7.92 -0.03 -18.16
N TYR A 531 6.97 0.90 -18.00
CA TYR A 531 7.15 2.32 -18.38
C TYR A 531 7.26 3.15 -17.08
N VAL A 532 7.82 4.37 -17.12
CA VAL A 532 8.10 5.16 -15.89
C VAL A 532 8.08 6.69 -16.16
N GLY A 533 8.15 7.58 -15.17
CA GLY A 533 8.01 7.32 -13.74
C GLY A 533 7.60 8.54 -12.90
N GLY A 534 8.12 9.74 -13.24
CA GLY A 534 7.56 11.00 -12.77
C GLY A 534 7.75 12.15 -13.76
N ASP A 535 7.72 13.42 -13.31
CA ASP A 535 8.30 14.55 -14.05
C ASP A 535 9.83 14.44 -14.10
N PHE A 536 10.38 13.44 -14.80
CA PHE A 536 11.83 13.26 -14.99
C PHE A 536 12.46 14.42 -15.80
N THR A 537 12.64 15.59 -15.16
CA THR A 537 13.07 16.91 -15.72
C THR A 537 14.27 16.86 -16.66
N GLN A 538 15.10 15.88 -16.41
CA GLN A 538 15.90 15.09 -17.34
C GLN A 538 15.97 13.69 -16.68
N THR A 539 16.34 12.63 -17.39
CA THR A 539 16.91 11.40 -16.78
C THR A 539 18.24 11.67 -16.09
N ALA A 540 19.03 10.61 -15.87
CA ALA A 540 20.44 10.69 -15.49
C ALA A 540 21.21 11.46 -16.58
N ASP A 541 21.76 10.67 -17.49
CA ASP A 541 22.34 10.96 -18.81
C ASP A 541 21.52 11.86 -19.77
N GLY A 542 20.42 12.47 -19.29
CA GLY A 542 19.59 13.47 -19.97
C GLY A 542 18.15 13.03 -20.25
N SER A 543 17.91 11.92 -20.90
CA SER A 543 18.86 11.25 -21.81
C SER A 543 18.34 11.27 -23.23
N VAL A 544 19.23 11.58 -24.18
CA VAL A 544 18.90 11.96 -25.58
C VAL A 544 18.05 13.24 -25.66
N THR A 545 18.12 13.95 -26.79
CA THR A 545 17.23 15.10 -27.08
C THR A 545 15.85 14.64 -27.59
N GLY A 546 15.27 13.64 -26.94
CA GLY A 546 14.05 12.96 -27.37
C GLY A 546 13.68 11.81 -26.44
N LEU A 547 12.52 11.88 -25.76
CA LEU A 547 12.39 11.32 -24.40
C LEU A 547 11.05 10.60 -24.08
N ASN A 548 9.87 11.21 -24.27
CA ASN A 548 8.63 10.58 -24.83
C ASN A 548 7.80 9.46 -24.16
N ARG A 549 8.02 9.05 -22.91
CA ARG A 549 6.98 8.46 -22.04
C ARG A 549 6.27 7.12 -22.37
N ILE A 550 6.36 6.56 -23.58
CA ILE A 550 5.64 5.34 -24.00
C ILE A 550 6.62 4.18 -24.31
N ALA A 551 7.18 3.61 -23.25
CA ALA A 551 8.33 2.70 -23.35
C ALA A 551 8.02 1.31 -23.91
N LYS A 552 9.02 0.74 -24.58
CA LYS A 552 9.09 -0.67 -24.95
C LYS A 552 10.58 -1.09 -24.91
N TRP A 553 10.99 -2.00 -24.04
CA TRP A 553 12.39 -2.49 -23.89
C TRP A 553 12.99 -2.86 -25.25
N ASP A 554 12.55 -4.02 -25.76
CA ASP A 554 12.65 -4.47 -27.17
C ASP A 554 13.94 -4.04 -27.88
N GLY A 555 15.09 -4.48 -27.36
CA GLY A 555 16.41 -4.15 -27.86
C GLY A 555 17.54 -4.46 -26.87
N SER A 556 18.71 -3.90 -27.14
CA SER A 556 19.80 -3.75 -26.14
C SER A 556 20.60 -2.44 -26.34
N ASN A 557 20.06 -1.55 -27.18
CA ASN A 557 20.26 -0.11 -27.30
C ASN A 557 19.07 0.43 -28.13
N TRP A 558 18.97 1.73 -28.39
CA TRP A 558 17.70 2.37 -28.76
C TRP A 558 17.10 1.97 -30.11
N SER A 559 16.25 0.94 -30.06
CA SER A 559 14.89 1.06 -30.58
C SER A 559 14.21 2.31 -29.99
N ALA A 560 13.51 3.08 -30.81
CA ALA A 560 12.79 4.29 -30.43
C ALA A 560 11.53 4.42 -31.29
N VAL A 561 10.43 4.94 -30.72
CA VAL A 561 9.09 4.71 -31.29
C VAL A 561 8.61 5.83 -32.23
N GLY A 562 8.94 7.09 -31.93
CA GLY A 562 8.56 8.23 -32.78
C GLY A 562 8.21 9.50 -32.00
N ASN A 563 7.23 10.25 -32.54
CA ASN A 563 6.72 11.51 -32.00
C ASN A 563 5.93 11.34 -30.69
N GLY A 564 5.48 12.47 -30.15
CA GLY A 564 4.92 12.58 -28.80
C GLY A 564 3.49 13.09 -28.72
N LEU A 565 3.08 13.21 -27.46
CA LEU A 565 1.77 13.55 -26.93
C LEU A 565 1.97 14.62 -25.82
N ASN A 566 1.03 14.92 -24.93
CA ASN A 566 1.13 16.08 -24.01
C ASN A 566 1.27 15.70 -22.51
N ALA A 567 1.66 16.65 -21.65
CA ALA A 567 1.91 16.54 -20.21
C ALA A 567 2.44 15.18 -19.69
N SER A 568 1.62 14.34 -19.05
CA SER A 568 2.05 13.32 -18.07
C SER A 568 1.37 11.96 -18.21
N VAL A 569 2.12 10.86 -18.34
CA VAL A 569 1.59 9.47 -18.26
C VAL A 569 1.18 9.18 -16.82
N ASN A 570 -0.11 9.03 -16.51
CA ASN A 570 -0.57 8.81 -15.12
C ASN A 570 -0.53 7.30 -14.74
N THR A 571 -1.64 6.55 -14.63
CA THR A 571 -1.63 5.12 -14.20
C THR A 571 -1.95 4.11 -15.30
N LEU A 572 -1.54 2.83 -15.18
CA LEU A 572 -1.92 1.72 -16.06
C LEU A 572 -2.56 0.53 -15.31
N THR A 573 -3.42 -0.21 -16.02
CA THR A 573 -3.70 -1.65 -15.83
C THR A 573 -4.10 -2.30 -17.16
N THR A 574 -4.15 -3.63 -17.21
CA THR A 574 -3.85 -4.44 -18.39
C THR A 574 -4.75 -5.67 -18.56
N LEU A 575 -5.14 -5.97 -19.81
CA LEU A 575 -6.17 -6.96 -20.17
C LEU A 575 -5.62 -8.20 -20.93
N GLY A 576 -4.31 -8.29 -21.17
CA GLY A 576 -3.68 -9.29 -22.03
C GLY A 576 -3.11 -8.67 -23.32
N SER A 577 -3.89 -7.81 -23.99
CA SER A 577 -3.39 -6.82 -24.94
C SER A 577 -3.59 -5.40 -24.39
N ASP A 578 -4.85 -5.09 -24.12
CA ASP A 578 -5.33 -3.71 -23.96
C ASP A 578 -5.00 -3.10 -22.59
N LEU A 579 -4.88 -1.77 -22.57
CA LEU A 579 -4.07 -1.06 -21.58
C LEU A 579 -4.71 0.28 -21.23
N TYR A 580 -5.07 0.41 -19.96
CA TYR A 580 -6.16 1.24 -19.47
C TYR A 580 -5.73 2.03 -18.23
N ALA A 581 -6.32 3.20 -17.99
CA ALA A 581 -5.60 4.28 -17.33
C ALA A 581 -6.52 5.37 -16.73
N GLY A 582 -5.92 6.49 -16.32
CA GLY A 582 -6.59 7.72 -15.87
C GLY A 582 -5.53 8.77 -15.48
N GLY A 583 -5.92 10.01 -15.19
CA GLY A 583 -4.98 11.06 -14.78
C GLY A 583 -5.52 12.50 -14.75
N ASN A 584 -4.69 13.42 -14.26
CA ASN A 584 -4.91 14.88 -14.06
C ASN A 584 -5.47 15.65 -15.31
N PHE A 585 -5.74 16.96 -15.21
CA PHE A 585 -6.12 17.80 -16.36
C PHE A 585 -5.69 19.26 -16.19
N THR A 586 -5.84 20.11 -17.22
CA THR A 586 -5.88 21.58 -17.08
C THR A 586 -6.91 22.18 -18.03
N LEU A 587 -6.52 22.62 -19.25
CA LEU A 587 -7.43 22.94 -20.35
C LEU A 587 -6.67 23.27 -21.65
N SER A 588 -7.16 22.75 -22.77
CA SER A 588 -6.98 23.27 -24.13
C SER A 588 -8.09 22.71 -25.03
N GLY A 589 -8.30 23.27 -26.24
CA GLY A 589 -9.31 22.78 -27.18
C GLY A 589 -9.06 23.20 -28.63
N ASP A 590 -8.67 22.22 -29.47
CA ASP A 590 -8.61 22.25 -30.94
C ASP A 590 -8.75 20.78 -31.43
N GLY A 591 -8.11 20.36 -32.53
CA GLY A 591 -8.09 18.96 -32.97
C GLY A 591 -7.11 18.08 -32.20
N SER A 592 -7.60 17.25 -31.27
CA SER A 592 -6.83 16.22 -30.53
C SER A 592 -7.75 15.16 -29.89
N VAL A 593 -7.16 14.11 -29.29
CA VAL A 593 -7.95 13.05 -28.66
C VAL A 593 -8.36 13.36 -27.23
N SER A 594 -9.67 13.46 -27.01
CA SER A 594 -10.25 13.59 -25.67
C SER A 594 -10.58 12.22 -25.03
N LEU A 595 -9.86 11.15 -25.37
CA LEU A 595 -9.99 9.87 -24.66
C LEU A 595 -9.51 10.08 -23.23
N ASN A 596 -10.43 10.22 -22.29
CA ASN A 596 -10.09 10.67 -20.95
C ASN A 596 -10.09 9.51 -19.92
N ARG A 597 -9.00 8.80 -19.59
CA ARG A 597 -7.64 8.74 -20.15
C ARG A 597 -7.17 7.27 -20.23
N ILE A 598 -7.84 6.41 -21.03
CA ILE A 598 -7.96 4.95 -20.82
C ILE A 598 -8.32 4.11 -22.10
N ALA A 599 -7.44 3.29 -22.73
CA ALA A 599 -7.65 2.80 -24.13
C ALA A 599 -7.69 1.29 -24.45
N LYS A 600 -8.41 0.97 -25.55
CA LYS A 600 -8.53 -0.37 -26.17
C LYS A 600 -7.95 -0.44 -27.59
N TRP A 601 -7.70 -1.64 -28.14
CA TRP A 601 -7.10 -1.91 -29.46
C TRP A 601 -7.79 -3.02 -30.27
N ASP A 602 -7.70 -2.90 -31.60
CA ASP A 602 -8.52 -3.63 -32.59
C ASP A 602 -7.99 -3.41 -34.03
N GLY A 603 -6.68 -3.62 -34.23
CA GLY A 603 -6.07 -3.78 -35.57
C GLY A 603 -6.18 -2.60 -36.54
N SER A 604 -6.34 -1.38 -36.04
CA SER A 604 -6.70 -0.16 -36.81
C SER A 604 -6.46 1.10 -35.96
N SER A 605 -6.74 2.31 -36.45
CA SER A 605 -6.44 3.58 -35.73
C SER A 605 -7.46 3.98 -34.65
N TRP A 606 -7.24 5.12 -33.98
CA TRP A 606 -7.84 5.45 -32.66
C TRP A 606 -8.65 6.80 -32.63
N ALA A 607 -9.84 6.88 -31.99
CA ALA A 607 -10.46 8.14 -31.46
C ALA A 607 -11.46 8.04 -30.23
N ALA A 608 -11.07 8.27 -28.94
CA ALA A 608 -11.83 8.88 -27.79
C ALA A 608 -12.55 8.23 -26.49
N VAL A 609 -12.69 6.92 -26.14
CA VAL A 609 -13.48 6.16 -25.07
C VAL A 609 -14.29 6.84 -23.92
N GLY A 610 -15.38 6.15 -23.51
CA GLY A 610 -16.43 6.58 -22.58
C GLY A 610 -17.46 7.50 -23.26
N ALA A 611 -18.50 7.99 -22.58
CA ALA A 611 -19.55 8.82 -23.20
C ALA A 611 -19.67 10.30 -22.72
N GLY A 612 -18.84 10.78 -21.79
CA GLY A 612 -18.79 12.19 -21.38
C GLY A 612 -17.80 12.50 -20.23
N LEU A 613 -17.23 13.71 -20.23
CA LEU A 613 -16.54 14.30 -19.07
C LEU A 613 -15.20 15.00 -19.40
N ASN A 614 -14.44 15.33 -18.35
CA ASN A 614 -13.20 16.10 -18.43
C ASN A 614 -12.30 16.06 -17.17
N SER A 615 -12.81 16.35 -15.96
CA SER A 615 -11.98 17.04 -14.93
C SER A 615 -11.81 16.45 -13.52
N SER A 616 -12.56 15.45 -13.04
CA SER A 616 -12.71 15.15 -11.59
C SER A 616 -12.18 13.83 -10.95
N VAL A 617 -12.09 12.68 -11.66
CA VAL A 617 -11.81 11.31 -11.09
C VAL A 617 -10.47 11.19 -10.29
N TYR A 618 -10.11 10.10 -9.56
CA TYR A 618 -8.76 10.04 -8.91
C TYR A 618 -8.06 8.68 -8.56
N ALA A 619 -8.65 7.46 -8.47
CA ALA A 619 -7.97 6.11 -8.59
C ALA A 619 -8.85 4.88 -8.23
N MET A 620 -8.42 3.66 -8.58
CA MET A 620 -9.31 2.53 -8.95
C MET A 620 -8.95 1.11 -8.42
N THR A 621 -9.95 0.27 -8.09
CA THR A 621 -9.80 -1.18 -7.76
C THR A 621 -10.80 -2.08 -8.49
N VAL A 622 -10.55 -3.39 -8.67
CA VAL A 622 -11.17 -4.30 -9.68
C VAL A 622 -11.83 -5.59 -9.15
N ILE A 623 -12.87 -6.07 -9.86
CA ILE A 623 -13.30 -7.49 -9.99
C ILE A 623 -13.78 -7.72 -11.45
N SER A 624 -14.77 -8.59 -11.71
CA SER A 624 -15.41 -8.79 -13.01
C SER A 624 -16.88 -8.32 -13.07
N SER A 625 -17.24 -7.28 -12.31
CA SER A 625 -18.65 -6.86 -12.07
C SER A 625 -18.95 -5.37 -12.24
N ASP A 626 -17.96 -4.46 -12.27
CA ASP A 626 -18.12 -3.01 -12.03
C ASP A 626 -16.99 -2.16 -12.68
N LEU A 627 -16.86 -0.87 -12.32
CA LEU A 627 -15.73 0.03 -12.63
C LEU A 627 -15.79 1.29 -11.75
N TYR A 628 -15.21 1.26 -10.54
CA TYR A 628 -15.53 2.09 -9.34
C TYR A 628 -15.41 3.63 -9.35
N VAL A 629 -15.50 4.28 -10.53
CA VAL A 629 -15.73 5.73 -10.68
C VAL A 629 -16.98 6.09 -9.89
N ALA A 630 -16.98 7.24 -9.22
CA ALA A 630 -17.97 7.55 -8.19
C ALA A 630 -17.88 9.02 -7.79
N GLY A 631 -18.91 9.89 -7.90
CA GLY A 631 -18.87 11.07 -7.01
C GLY A 631 -19.74 12.34 -7.13
N PHE A 632 -19.87 12.94 -5.95
CA PHE A 632 -20.36 14.25 -5.53
C PHE A 632 -21.85 14.56 -5.76
N PHE A 633 -22.23 14.90 -6.99
CA PHE A 633 -23.45 15.66 -7.28
C PHE A 633 -24.65 14.81 -7.73
N VAL A 634 -25.83 15.43 -7.82
CA VAL A 634 -27.03 14.86 -8.49
C VAL A 634 -27.38 15.54 -9.83
N GLN A 635 -26.54 16.48 -10.28
CA GLN A 635 -26.59 17.16 -11.58
C GLN A 635 -25.35 16.81 -12.41
N THR A 636 -25.38 16.74 -13.75
CA THR A 636 -24.18 16.40 -14.57
C THR A 636 -24.08 17.23 -15.87
N ALA A 637 -24.21 16.68 -17.09
CA ALA A 637 -23.96 17.49 -18.30
C ALA A 637 -24.56 17.07 -19.67
N ASP A 638 -24.11 15.96 -20.26
CA ASP A 638 -23.98 15.78 -21.72
C ASP A 638 -25.16 15.10 -22.49
N GLY A 639 -26.34 14.85 -21.89
CA GLY A 639 -27.53 14.32 -22.60
C GLY A 639 -28.72 13.71 -21.81
N SER A 640 -28.62 13.29 -20.54
CA SER A 640 -29.77 12.73 -19.78
C SER A 640 -29.74 12.82 -18.23
N VAL A 641 -28.94 12.01 -17.52
CA VAL A 641 -28.94 11.83 -16.04
C VAL A 641 -27.51 11.76 -15.43
N THR A 642 -27.31 11.29 -14.19
CA THR A 642 -26.27 11.88 -13.32
C THR A 642 -25.81 10.98 -12.17
N GLY A 643 -24.99 11.58 -11.32
CA GLY A 643 -24.79 11.14 -9.97
C GLY A 643 -26.02 11.06 -9.03
N LEU A 644 -27.27 10.97 -9.50
CA LEU A 644 -28.36 10.39 -8.70
C LEU A 644 -28.30 8.85 -8.82
N ASN A 645 -27.65 8.10 -7.93
CA ASN A 645 -26.90 8.52 -6.72
C ASN A 645 -25.37 8.29 -6.80
N ARG A 646 -24.76 8.27 -8.00
CA ARG A 646 -23.29 8.30 -8.30
C ARG A 646 -22.57 7.07 -8.90
N ILE A 647 -23.23 5.94 -9.18
CA ILE A 647 -22.63 4.73 -9.81
C ILE A 647 -23.64 3.99 -10.73
N ALA A 648 -23.27 2.80 -11.21
CA ALA A 648 -23.86 2.00 -12.29
C ALA A 648 -23.63 0.47 -12.10
N LYS A 649 -24.10 -0.33 -13.08
CA LYS A 649 -23.74 -1.72 -13.47
C LYS A 649 -24.43 -2.04 -14.82
N TRP A 650 -23.70 -2.52 -15.83
CA TRP A 650 -24.14 -2.44 -17.24
C TRP A 650 -25.10 -3.55 -17.74
N ASP A 651 -25.54 -3.39 -18.99
CA ASP A 651 -25.99 -4.47 -19.88
C ASP A 651 -24.82 -5.16 -20.63
N GLY A 652 -23.78 -4.39 -20.95
CA GLY A 652 -22.70 -4.69 -21.88
C GLY A 652 -21.90 -3.47 -22.37
N SER A 653 -22.39 -2.23 -22.18
CA SER A 653 -21.73 -0.92 -22.47
C SER A 653 -22.68 0.31 -22.36
N ASN A 654 -24.02 0.12 -22.18
CA ASN A 654 -25.14 1.09 -22.33
C ASN A 654 -26.00 1.38 -21.05
N TRP A 655 -26.69 2.53 -20.99
CA TRP A 655 -26.69 3.42 -19.79
C TRP A 655 -28.04 3.82 -19.11
N THR A 656 -28.22 3.55 -17.80
CA THR A 656 -28.57 4.55 -16.73
C THR A 656 -28.51 4.04 -15.25
N ALA A 657 -27.58 4.55 -14.39
CA ALA A 657 -27.47 4.40 -12.90
C ALA A 657 -27.29 2.97 -12.22
N VAL A 658 -26.97 2.81 -10.92
CA VAL A 658 -27.05 1.59 -10.00
C VAL A 658 -26.36 1.87 -8.66
N GLY A 659 -26.77 1.25 -7.54
CA GLY A 659 -26.13 1.30 -6.20
C GLY A 659 -26.70 2.42 -5.29
N LEU A 660 -25.99 2.96 -4.26
CA LEU A 660 -26.52 3.98 -3.29
C LEU A 660 -25.56 5.23 -3.08
N GLY A 661 -24.73 5.54 -2.03
CA GLY A 661 -23.46 6.37 -2.22
C GLY A 661 -22.83 7.53 -1.36
N PHE A 662 -21.49 7.58 -1.24
CA PHE A 662 -20.68 8.34 -0.24
C PHE A 662 -20.33 9.86 -0.54
N ASN A 663 -19.40 10.59 0.16
CA ASN A 663 -19.30 12.10 0.05
C ASN A 663 -17.97 12.95 0.05
N ASP A 664 -16.71 12.46 0.09
CA ASP A 664 -15.51 13.35 0.28
C ASP A 664 -14.13 12.84 -0.31
N LEU A 665 -13.01 13.38 0.20
CA LEU A 665 -11.56 13.05 0.07
C LEU A 665 -11.21 11.54 0.21
N VAL A 666 -10.07 11.03 -0.28
CA VAL A 666 -9.78 9.57 -0.35
C VAL A 666 -8.28 9.27 -0.61
N TRP A 667 -7.72 8.14 -0.14
CA TRP A 667 -6.45 7.54 -0.68
C TRP A 667 -6.43 5.97 -0.80
N SER A 668 -7.22 5.11 -0.12
CA SER A 668 -7.00 3.62 -0.15
C SER A 668 -7.99 2.68 -0.87
N LEU A 669 -7.50 1.69 -1.64
CA LEU A 669 -8.24 0.49 -2.12
C LEU A 669 -7.38 -0.80 -2.10
N THR A 670 -7.99 -2.00 -2.11
CA THR A 670 -7.36 -3.32 -2.40
C THR A 670 -8.42 -4.40 -2.74
N THR A 671 -8.10 -5.69 -2.58
CA THR A 671 -8.97 -6.88 -2.73
C THR A 671 -8.40 -8.14 -2.00
N ILE A 672 -9.25 -9.01 -1.39
CA ILE A 672 -8.91 -10.35 -0.82
C ILE A 672 -9.64 -11.54 -1.46
N GLY A 673 -10.95 -11.72 -1.25
CA GLY A 673 -11.64 -13.02 -1.25
C GLY A 673 -12.86 -13.09 -2.16
N SER A 674 -13.98 -12.45 -1.80
CA SER A 674 -15.20 -12.38 -2.62
C SER A 674 -16.05 -11.10 -2.49
N ASP A 675 -15.53 -10.04 -1.84
CA ASP A 675 -16.36 -9.15 -1.02
C ASP A 675 -16.00 -7.63 -1.13
N LEU A 676 -16.97 -6.69 -1.09
CA LEU A 676 -16.74 -5.22 -1.17
C LEU A 676 -16.74 -4.54 0.19
N TYR A 677 -15.80 -3.60 0.38
CA TYR A 677 -15.64 -2.82 1.60
C TYR A 677 -15.24 -1.38 1.25
N ALA A 678 -15.52 -0.36 2.07
CA ALA A 678 -15.16 1.04 1.76
C ALA A 678 -15.18 1.99 2.97
N GLY A 679 -14.23 2.94 3.06
CA GLY A 679 -14.39 4.20 3.82
C GLY A 679 -13.28 4.68 4.79
N GLY A 680 -13.56 5.73 5.58
CA GLY A 680 -12.66 6.42 6.53
C GLY A 680 -13.10 7.71 7.29
N ARG A 681 -13.77 8.72 6.66
CA ARG A 681 -13.82 10.15 7.17
C ARG A 681 -14.76 11.18 6.43
N PHE A 682 -15.64 10.80 5.48
CA PHE A 682 -16.30 11.74 4.52
C PHE A 682 -17.29 12.61 5.35
N THR A 683 -17.51 13.88 5.00
CA THR A 683 -18.05 14.86 5.97
C THR A 683 -19.48 14.66 6.50
N GLN A 684 -20.34 13.86 5.86
CA GLN A 684 -21.60 13.32 6.44
C GLN A 684 -21.93 11.96 5.79
N SER A 685 -22.63 11.98 4.65
CA SER A 685 -22.77 10.91 3.66
C SER A 685 -23.24 11.55 2.34
N GLY A 686 -23.45 10.78 1.26
CA GLY A 686 -23.76 11.39 -0.05
C GLY A 686 -25.18 11.93 -0.17
N ASP A 687 -26.10 11.54 0.72
CA ASP A 687 -27.34 12.27 1.01
C ASP A 687 -27.34 12.93 2.41
N GLY A 688 -26.35 12.58 3.23
CA GLY A 688 -26.13 13.10 4.59
C GLY A 688 -26.78 12.30 5.71
N LEU A 689 -27.46 11.16 5.43
CA LEU A 689 -28.45 10.59 6.35
C LEU A 689 -27.95 9.64 7.46
N LEU A 690 -26.83 8.95 7.29
CA LEU A 690 -26.23 8.10 8.34
C LEU A 690 -24.70 8.17 8.28
N GLU A 691 -24.00 7.67 9.30
CA GLU A 691 -22.98 8.52 9.92
C GLU A 691 -22.00 7.73 10.84
N LEU A 692 -22.07 7.90 12.17
CA LEU A 692 -21.19 7.28 13.17
C LEU A 692 -21.74 5.94 13.71
N ASP A 693 -22.59 5.27 12.93
CA ASP A 693 -22.90 3.83 13.00
C ASP A 693 -21.92 2.96 12.18
N TYR A 694 -21.05 3.62 11.42
CA TYR A 694 -19.72 3.22 10.92
C TYR A 694 -19.49 1.98 10.02
N ILE A 695 -20.36 0.98 9.88
CA ILE A 695 -20.14 -0.13 8.91
C ILE A 695 -21.45 -0.71 8.31
N ALA A 696 -21.32 -1.35 7.13
CA ALA A 696 -22.34 -2.20 6.47
C ALA A 696 -21.80 -3.60 6.13
N LYS A 697 -22.42 -4.31 5.18
CA LYS A 697 -22.04 -5.62 4.58
C LYS A 697 -22.91 -5.74 3.32
N TRP A 698 -22.65 -6.70 2.47
CA TRP A 698 -23.47 -7.00 1.30
C TRP A 698 -23.51 -8.54 1.15
N ASP A 699 -24.70 -9.10 0.94
CA ASP A 699 -24.94 -10.47 0.47
C ASP A 699 -26.40 -10.63 0.01
N GLY A 700 -26.68 -10.27 -1.24
CA GLY A 700 -27.98 -10.34 -1.91
C GLY A 700 -29.02 -9.34 -1.36
N SER A 701 -29.65 -9.70 -0.24
CA SER A 701 -30.74 -8.92 0.39
C SER A 701 -30.99 -9.41 1.81
N ASN A 702 -29.98 -9.31 2.68
CA ASN A 702 -29.98 -9.87 4.03
C ASN A 702 -29.62 -8.79 5.08
N TRP A 703 -29.30 -9.22 6.30
CA TRP A 703 -28.52 -8.46 7.29
C TRP A 703 -27.31 -9.29 7.70
#